data_AF-A0A4R5QBK7-F1
#
_entry.id   AF-A0A4R5QBK7-F1
#
_cell.length_a   1.000
_cell.length_b   1.000
_cell.length_c   1.000
_cell.angle_alpha   90.00
_cell.angle_beta   90.00
_cell.angle_gamma   90.00
#
_symmetry.space_group_name_H-M   'P 1'
#
loop_
_entity.id
_entity.type
_entity.pdbx_description
1 polymer ?
#
loop_
_entity_poly.entity_id
_entity_poly.type
_entity_poly.pdbx_seq_one_letter_code
_entity_poly.pdbx_strand_id
1 'polypeptide(L)'
;MRLIETLPARILRLVLLAAWLVGPAAAQTLAGFRPGPTQLSLDGPRDLAAAQEVVLEGENPQSDPVVLVLRIDDAQSASYATRFELERTVLPGPFRIRTAPGAWRTPSGRFLDAAAIRRILVNTGYGAAPVRITALRVETPVTLPAGVAALSFGPDDAPVFPGFARVPVQDPRIENGASPRVPIRRSSQQPLIGTGLRGVERFVLPWPNGRWDVSLWTEDPGDWEYLPHPRQRRVLINGAAPVWYLKTPGEWLREVYFAGREAEDVTDPWTAFYARRGGLLTQTVEVKDGRIVVDLAGNTIEATYLSAMLVEPSGTGQAALKLVEAARRERFLEAWPVVGPRAGPAPATLAVGLLPQGAPAQADWRPDAALPPPPAIARGTIGWLDAMVAAPEPDAAPRVTLIPLERNGRHLPAELRWGHWRYTRHNPAAGQLTLEAEQLRGEMARMTLRPGLPRRLNLLVRVPEDAAPGRYEGRLVVESRGRLATVPLVVEVPSVTLPAADRPVGIYHDLPPYAAWFQELGQDARRGMECELRTMRGLGLTGLSPALATPWPGDPAGIVGDLAMAREAGLGMDLLAYTPVKRMVEQRGIAMLPELMQQVAAGFAARGLPAPVWSIADEPGNPGSLPADLERLRGAIRLGDAKARVAGQLNRPADRQLLGLFDVVLLNAGFGIDAQEIQRWRKTGPTPWLYNMPDVEAAAGFHLWRTGAAGYLQWHGRAIGADPFDPTDSGEADVQLYPMQPEACAAVPDLDLRLLQIGRGVADLRWMLWLEAAAARDAGARGLLAELRQEIPAGWRRGEAPLLDMPGWRRRLALLAQASGAR
;
A
#
# COMPACT_ATOMS: atom_id res chain seq x y z
N MET A 1 -31.08 24.13 -32.62
CA MET A 1 -31.56 24.01 -34.01
C MET A 1 -30.34 24.16 -34.92
N ARG A 2 -30.01 23.08 -35.65
CA ARG A 2 -29.06 22.92 -36.79
C ARG A 2 -27.89 23.92 -36.94
N LEU A 3 -26.66 23.42 -36.76
CA LEU A 3 -25.65 23.37 -37.83
C LEU A 3 -24.53 22.36 -37.44
N ILE A 4 -24.61 21.17 -38.02
CA ILE A 4 -23.56 20.16 -38.12
C ILE A 4 -23.07 20.27 -39.56
N GLU A 5 -21.80 20.59 -39.82
CA GLU A 5 -21.10 20.15 -41.05
C GLU A 5 -19.58 19.94 -40.80
N THR A 6 -19.20 18.67 -40.93
CA THR A 6 -17.95 18.16 -41.52
C THR A 6 -16.60 18.36 -40.82
N LEU A 7 -16.20 17.38 -40.01
CA LEU A 7 -14.78 16.99 -39.91
C LEU A 7 -14.36 16.30 -41.22
N PRO A 8 -13.24 16.68 -41.85
CA PRO A 8 -12.82 16.07 -43.10
C PRO A 8 -12.32 14.64 -42.87
N ALA A 9 -12.78 13.71 -43.71
CA ALA A 9 -12.41 12.29 -43.75
C ALA A 9 -10.89 12.01 -43.83
N ARG A 10 -10.05 13.04 -44.01
CA ARG A 10 -8.58 12.96 -43.93
C ARG A 10 -8.05 12.82 -42.50
N ILE A 11 -8.72 13.35 -41.47
CA ILE A 11 -8.28 13.24 -40.08
C ILE A 11 -8.56 11.83 -39.52
N LEU A 12 -9.70 11.24 -39.88
CA LEU A 12 -10.02 9.86 -39.51
C LEU A 12 -9.10 8.84 -40.21
N ARG A 13 -8.67 9.11 -41.45
CA ARG A 13 -7.65 8.31 -42.16
C ARG A 13 -6.24 8.45 -41.55
N LEU A 14 -5.86 9.61 -41.02
CA LEU A 14 -4.57 9.80 -40.35
C LEU A 14 -4.51 9.15 -38.95
N VAL A 15 -5.62 9.14 -38.21
CA VAL A 15 -5.74 8.44 -36.92
C VAL A 15 -5.82 6.90 -37.13
N LEU A 16 -6.47 6.43 -38.21
CA LEU A 16 -6.46 5.01 -38.58
C LEU A 16 -5.14 4.55 -39.24
N LEU A 17 -4.40 5.42 -39.92
CA LEU A 17 -3.05 5.09 -40.44
C LEU A 17 -1.99 5.04 -39.34
N ALA A 18 -2.09 5.86 -38.29
CA ALA A 18 -1.17 5.80 -37.15
C ALA A 18 -1.28 4.48 -36.36
N ALA A 19 -2.44 3.82 -36.40
CA ALA A 19 -2.64 2.46 -35.86
C ALA A 19 -2.09 1.34 -36.76
N TRP A 20 -1.68 1.65 -38.00
CA TRP A 20 -1.19 0.66 -39.00
C TRP A 20 0.32 0.77 -39.29
N LEU A 21 1.04 1.73 -38.69
CA LEU A 21 2.49 1.90 -38.90
C LEU A 21 3.37 1.13 -37.90
N VAL A 22 2.77 0.36 -36.99
CA VAL A 22 3.46 -0.72 -36.27
C VAL A 22 3.04 -2.02 -36.95
N GLY A 23 3.83 -2.48 -37.93
CA GLY A 23 3.65 -3.84 -38.44
C GLY A 23 3.68 -4.83 -37.27
N PRO A 24 2.88 -5.92 -37.29
CA PRO A 24 2.91 -6.89 -36.22
C PRO A 24 4.36 -7.37 -36.03
N ALA A 25 4.87 -7.27 -34.80
CA ALA A 25 6.15 -7.90 -34.46
C ALA A 25 6.11 -9.35 -34.96
N ALA A 26 7.22 -9.82 -35.54
CA ALA A 26 7.29 -11.20 -35.99
C ALA A 26 7.06 -12.11 -34.78
N ALA A 27 5.88 -12.72 -34.75
CA ALA A 27 5.38 -13.53 -33.65
C ALA A 27 5.44 -14.99 -34.09
N GLN A 28 6.23 -15.80 -33.40
CA GLN A 28 6.33 -17.22 -33.66
C GLN A 28 5.63 -18.00 -32.55
N THR A 29 4.62 -18.79 -32.90
CA THR A 29 3.96 -19.69 -31.95
C THR A 29 5.00 -20.70 -31.43
N LEU A 30 5.03 -20.92 -30.11
CA LEU A 30 5.96 -21.86 -29.51
C LEU A 30 5.68 -23.29 -29.98
N ALA A 31 6.72 -24.00 -30.41
CA ALA A 31 6.59 -25.36 -30.91
C ALA A 31 5.92 -26.28 -29.89
N GLY A 32 4.92 -27.03 -30.35
CA GLY A 32 4.09 -27.92 -29.53
C GLY A 32 2.89 -27.26 -28.85
N PHE A 33 2.74 -25.93 -28.93
CA PHE A 33 1.57 -25.24 -28.38
C PHE A 33 0.30 -25.55 -29.19
N ARG A 34 -0.79 -25.78 -28.46
CA ARG A 34 -2.15 -25.82 -28.97
C ARG A 34 -3.06 -25.02 -28.02
N PRO A 35 -3.97 -24.18 -28.54
CA PRO A 35 -4.98 -23.53 -27.71
C PRO A 35 -5.81 -24.55 -26.92
N GLY A 36 -6.11 -24.25 -25.66
CA GLY A 36 -6.74 -25.24 -24.78
C GLY A 36 -7.01 -24.73 -23.36
N PRO A 37 -7.45 -25.63 -22.45
CA PRO A 37 -7.62 -25.30 -21.04
C PRO A 37 -6.27 -24.98 -20.36
N THR A 38 -6.32 -24.42 -19.15
CA THR A 38 -5.14 -23.83 -18.48
C THR A 38 -3.99 -24.79 -18.25
N GLN A 39 -4.25 -26.09 -18.05
CA GLN A 39 -3.20 -27.10 -17.88
C GLN A 39 -2.45 -27.32 -19.19
N LEU A 40 -1.41 -26.52 -19.39
CA LEU A 40 -0.52 -26.59 -20.53
C LEU A 40 0.87 -27.00 -20.03
N SER A 41 1.42 -28.08 -20.58
CA SER A 41 2.83 -28.44 -20.44
C SER A 41 3.46 -28.51 -21.81
N LEU A 42 4.50 -27.72 -22.01
CA LEU A 42 5.35 -27.74 -23.20
C LEU A 42 6.71 -28.31 -22.80
N ASP A 43 6.87 -29.61 -23.01
CA ASP A 43 8.12 -30.33 -22.78
C ASP A 43 9.04 -30.26 -24.02
N GLY A 44 10.34 -30.44 -23.81
CA GLY A 44 11.35 -30.50 -24.88
C GLY A 44 12.33 -29.31 -24.90
N PRO A 45 13.50 -29.48 -25.52
CA PRO A 45 14.51 -28.43 -25.62
C PRO A 45 14.00 -27.24 -26.42
N ARG A 46 14.21 -26.04 -25.90
CA ARG A 46 13.90 -24.76 -26.56
C ARG A 46 15.07 -23.81 -26.39
N ASP A 47 15.47 -23.22 -27.51
CA ASP A 47 16.46 -22.16 -27.57
C ASP A 47 15.73 -20.83 -27.71
N LEU A 48 15.81 -20.00 -26.67
CA LEU A 48 15.21 -18.68 -26.60
C LEU A 48 16.31 -17.65 -26.42
N ALA A 49 16.32 -16.62 -27.26
CA ALA A 49 17.26 -15.53 -27.09
C ALA A 49 16.85 -14.67 -25.88
N ALA A 50 17.84 -14.22 -25.10
CA ALA A 50 17.59 -13.41 -23.90
C ALA A 50 16.78 -12.13 -24.17
N ALA A 51 16.90 -11.57 -25.40
CA ALA A 51 16.19 -10.36 -25.83
C ALA A 51 14.78 -10.62 -26.40
N GLN A 52 14.38 -11.87 -26.60
CA GLN A 52 13.02 -12.20 -27.01
C GLN A 52 12.03 -12.00 -25.87
N GLU A 53 10.74 -11.99 -26.20
CA GLU A 53 9.67 -11.95 -25.20
C GLU A 53 8.74 -13.14 -25.36
N VAL A 54 8.49 -13.85 -24.27
CA VAL A 54 7.47 -14.89 -24.20
C VAL A 54 6.15 -14.25 -23.82
N VAL A 55 5.16 -14.40 -24.69
CA VAL A 55 3.82 -13.81 -24.54
C VAL A 55 2.79 -14.93 -24.44
N LEU A 56 2.02 -14.87 -23.36
CA LEU A 56 0.90 -15.75 -23.04
C LEU A 56 -0.39 -14.95 -23.12
N GLU A 57 -1.34 -15.40 -23.92
CA GLU A 57 -2.67 -14.80 -24.04
C GLU A 57 -3.75 -15.83 -23.75
N GLY A 58 -4.86 -15.33 -23.23
CA GLY A 58 -6.01 -16.16 -22.94
C GLY A 58 -7.24 -15.36 -22.57
N GLU A 59 -8.24 -16.09 -22.10
CA GLU A 59 -9.51 -15.57 -21.63
C GLU A 59 -9.84 -16.23 -20.30
N ASN A 60 -10.15 -15.41 -19.30
CA ASN A 60 -10.76 -15.85 -18.07
C ASN A 60 -12.29 -15.76 -18.22
N PRO A 61 -13.01 -16.88 -18.42
CA PRO A 61 -14.47 -16.84 -18.59
C PRO A 61 -15.23 -16.72 -17.26
N GLN A 62 -14.52 -16.70 -16.13
CA GLN A 62 -15.12 -16.61 -14.80
C GLN A 62 -15.54 -15.18 -14.49
N SER A 63 -16.48 -15.01 -13.56
CA SER A 63 -16.83 -13.71 -12.99
C SER A 63 -15.77 -13.17 -12.03
N ASP A 64 -14.90 -14.06 -11.53
CA ASP A 64 -13.89 -13.73 -10.53
C ASP A 64 -12.47 -13.76 -11.12
N PRO A 65 -11.53 -12.98 -10.58
CA PRO A 65 -10.13 -13.07 -10.94
C PRO A 65 -9.53 -14.46 -10.65
N VAL A 66 -8.63 -14.94 -11.51
CA VAL A 66 -7.94 -16.23 -11.35
C VAL A 66 -6.44 -16.02 -11.26
N VAL A 67 -5.76 -16.69 -10.32
CA VAL A 67 -4.29 -16.70 -10.28
C VAL A 67 -3.78 -17.71 -11.30
N LEU A 68 -2.99 -17.23 -12.26
CA LEU A 68 -2.27 -18.00 -13.25
C LEU A 68 -0.80 -18.11 -12.86
N VAL A 69 -0.24 -19.30 -12.95
CA VAL A 69 1.16 -19.60 -12.68
C VAL A 69 1.84 -19.98 -13.99
N LEU A 70 2.88 -19.23 -14.37
CA LEU A 70 3.78 -19.55 -15.47
C LEU A 70 5.10 -20.06 -14.86
N ARG A 71 5.34 -21.36 -15.00
CA ARG A 71 6.57 -22.02 -14.57
C ARG A 71 7.48 -22.30 -15.76
N ILE A 72 8.77 -22.08 -15.58
CA ILE A 72 9.78 -22.36 -16.60
C ILE A 72 10.95 -23.10 -15.96
N ASP A 73 11.37 -24.19 -16.60
CA ASP A 73 12.47 -25.04 -16.18
C ASP A 73 13.55 -25.08 -17.27
N ASP A 74 14.82 -25.00 -16.86
CA ASP A 74 15.97 -25.30 -17.70
C ASP A 74 16.59 -26.65 -17.32
N ALA A 75 17.75 -26.98 -17.90
CA ALA A 75 18.47 -28.22 -17.60
C ALA A 75 18.91 -28.38 -16.14
N GLN A 76 18.98 -27.29 -15.35
CA GLN A 76 19.41 -27.29 -13.96
C GLN A 76 18.24 -27.18 -12.96
N SER A 77 16.99 -27.12 -13.45
CA SER A 77 15.81 -27.06 -12.60
C SER A 77 15.45 -28.44 -12.01
N ALA A 78 15.56 -28.57 -10.68
CA ALA A 78 15.25 -29.79 -9.94
C ALA A 78 14.23 -29.58 -8.78
N SER A 79 14.07 -28.34 -8.33
CA SER A 79 13.19 -27.93 -7.23
C SER A 79 12.60 -26.53 -7.46
N TYR A 80 11.70 -26.10 -6.57
CA TYR A 80 11.16 -24.74 -6.57
C TYR A 80 12.26 -23.66 -6.56
N ALA A 81 13.32 -23.86 -5.77
CA ALA A 81 14.43 -22.90 -5.66
C ALA A 81 15.23 -22.72 -6.96
N THR A 82 15.13 -23.68 -7.88
CA THR A 82 15.96 -23.78 -9.11
C THR A 82 15.18 -23.58 -10.40
N ARG A 83 13.89 -23.22 -10.32
CA ARG A 83 13.01 -22.93 -11.46
C ARG A 83 12.52 -21.49 -11.42
N PHE A 84 12.04 -20.98 -12.54
CA PHE A 84 11.35 -19.69 -12.59
C PHE A 84 9.85 -19.91 -12.42
N GLU A 85 9.21 -19.03 -11.66
CA GLU A 85 7.77 -19.04 -11.44
C GLU A 85 7.26 -17.61 -11.43
N LEU A 86 6.28 -17.33 -12.29
CA LEU A 86 5.60 -16.06 -12.38
C LEU A 86 4.12 -16.27 -12.07
N GLU A 87 3.67 -15.68 -10.97
CA GLU A 87 2.25 -15.67 -10.61
C GLU A 87 1.59 -14.35 -11.07
N ARG A 88 0.44 -14.45 -11.74
CA ARG A 88 -0.34 -13.30 -12.20
C ARG A 88 -1.83 -13.52 -11.98
N THR A 89 -2.48 -12.55 -11.36
CA THR A 89 -3.94 -12.50 -11.34
C THR A 89 -4.45 -12.05 -12.71
N VAL A 90 -5.27 -12.87 -13.36
CA VAL A 90 -5.96 -12.53 -14.61
C VAL A 90 -7.43 -12.20 -14.33
N LEU A 91 -7.88 -11.04 -14.80
CA LEU A 91 -9.24 -10.55 -14.59
C LEU A 91 -10.24 -11.24 -15.53
N PRO A 92 -11.55 -11.22 -15.20
CA PRO A 92 -12.59 -11.64 -16.14
C PRO A 92 -12.41 -11.03 -17.54
N GLY A 93 -12.48 -11.86 -18.57
CA GLY A 93 -12.26 -11.48 -19.97
C GLY A 93 -10.85 -11.76 -20.48
N PRO A 94 -10.41 -11.08 -21.56
CA PRO A 94 -9.12 -11.33 -22.19
C PRO A 94 -7.96 -10.87 -21.32
N PHE A 95 -6.88 -11.63 -21.32
CA PHE A 95 -5.63 -11.27 -20.65
C PHE A 95 -4.41 -11.51 -21.53
N ARG A 96 -3.33 -10.81 -21.18
CA ARG A 96 -2.02 -10.92 -21.82
C ARG A 96 -0.94 -10.81 -20.75
N ILE A 97 -0.02 -11.76 -20.73
CA ILE A 97 1.12 -11.81 -19.82
C ILE A 97 2.39 -11.88 -20.66
N ARG A 98 3.36 -11.02 -20.35
CA ARG A 98 4.64 -10.93 -21.04
C ARG A 98 5.79 -11.11 -20.06
N THR A 99 6.81 -11.84 -20.47
CA THR A 99 8.05 -12.00 -19.71
C THR A 99 9.24 -12.21 -20.66
N ALA A 100 10.44 -11.81 -20.24
CA ALA A 100 11.66 -11.93 -21.05
C ALA A 100 12.56 -13.06 -20.51
N PRO A 101 13.09 -13.96 -21.35
CA PRO A 101 14.01 -15.02 -20.92
C PRO A 101 15.22 -14.50 -20.15
N GLY A 102 15.78 -13.36 -20.57
CA GLY A 102 16.88 -12.70 -19.87
C GLY A 102 16.55 -12.19 -18.45
N ALA A 103 15.27 -12.21 -18.05
CA ALA A 103 14.82 -11.80 -16.72
C ALA A 103 14.46 -12.98 -15.80
N TRP A 104 14.51 -14.23 -16.28
CA TRP A 104 14.06 -15.38 -15.51
C TRP A 104 15.06 -15.80 -14.45
N ARG A 105 14.93 -15.19 -13.27
CA ARG A 105 15.71 -15.51 -12.08
C ARG A 105 14.94 -16.46 -11.16
N THR A 106 15.60 -17.51 -10.75
CA THR A 106 15.09 -18.51 -9.80
C THR A 106 15.14 -17.97 -8.36
N PRO A 107 14.36 -18.52 -7.40
CA PRO A 107 14.43 -18.11 -6.00
C PRO A 107 15.81 -18.26 -5.35
N SER A 108 16.66 -19.17 -5.85
CA SER A 108 18.07 -19.30 -5.44
C SER A 108 18.98 -18.17 -5.96
N GLY A 109 18.46 -17.27 -6.79
CA GLY A 109 19.20 -16.15 -7.37
C GLY A 109 19.90 -16.44 -8.70
N ARG A 110 19.85 -17.68 -9.20
CA ARG A 110 20.40 -18.08 -10.51
C ARG A 110 19.46 -17.69 -11.66
N PHE A 111 19.98 -17.26 -12.80
CA PHE A 111 19.21 -17.11 -14.04
C PHE A 111 19.03 -18.46 -14.74
N LEU A 112 17.85 -18.67 -15.33
CA LEU A 112 17.64 -19.80 -16.23
C LEU A 112 18.50 -19.65 -17.48
N ASP A 113 19.03 -20.77 -17.96
CA ASP A 113 19.68 -20.86 -19.26
C ASP A 113 18.61 -20.85 -20.37
N ALA A 114 18.41 -19.66 -20.94
CA ALA A 114 17.42 -19.43 -21.99
C ALA A 114 17.66 -20.27 -23.27
N ALA A 115 18.91 -20.70 -23.51
CA ALA A 115 19.24 -21.57 -24.64
C ALA A 115 18.96 -23.07 -24.37
N ALA A 116 18.66 -23.43 -23.11
CA ALA A 116 18.50 -24.80 -22.67
C ALA A 116 17.18 -25.03 -21.89
N ILE A 117 16.11 -24.31 -22.26
CA ILE A 117 14.79 -24.47 -21.65
C ILE A 117 14.25 -25.87 -21.94
N ARG A 118 13.76 -26.55 -20.92
CA ARG A 118 13.25 -27.93 -20.99
C ARG A 118 11.74 -28.03 -20.85
N ARG A 119 11.15 -27.09 -20.12
CA ARG A 119 9.71 -27.09 -19.83
C ARG A 119 9.17 -25.69 -19.66
N ILE A 120 8.02 -25.43 -20.25
CA ILE A 120 7.15 -24.29 -19.93
C ILE A 120 5.80 -24.86 -19.49
N LEU A 121 5.35 -24.48 -18.30
CA LEU A 121 4.11 -24.97 -17.72
C LEU A 121 3.23 -23.78 -17.35
N VAL A 122 1.97 -23.84 -17.76
CA VAL A 122 0.93 -22.90 -17.36
C VAL A 122 -0.10 -23.68 -16.57
N ASN A 123 -0.51 -23.15 -15.42
CA ASN A 123 -1.55 -23.73 -14.58
C ASN A 123 -2.27 -22.64 -13.78
N THR A 124 -3.47 -22.95 -13.29
CA THR A 124 -4.12 -22.11 -12.29
C THR A 124 -3.58 -22.42 -10.89
N GLY A 125 -3.74 -21.48 -9.96
CA GLY A 125 -3.53 -21.71 -8.54
C GLY A 125 -4.38 -22.89 -8.02
N TYR A 126 -3.95 -23.51 -6.93
CA TYR A 126 -4.59 -24.72 -6.40
C TYR A 126 -6.08 -24.48 -6.12
N GLY A 127 -6.96 -25.29 -6.75
CA GLY A 127 -8.41 -25.19 -6.60
C GLY A 127 -9.10 -24.09 -7.40
N ALA A 128 -8.37 -23.29 -8.19
CA ALA A 128 -8.96 -22.22 -9.00
C ALA A 128 -9.55 -22.74 -10.33
N ALA A 129 -10.66 -22.13 -10.74
CA ALA A 129 -11.38 -22.47 -11.97
C ALA A 129 -10.48 -22.27 -13.22
N PRO A 130 -10.62 -23.11 -14.26
CA PRO A 130 -9.77 -23.03 -15.44
C PRO A 130 -10.06 -21.76 -16.27
N VAL A 131 -8.99 -21.18 -16.80
CA VAL A 131 -8.97 -20.19 -17.87
C VAL A 131 -8.62 -20.83 -19.22
N ARG A 132 -8.94 -20.18 -20.33
CA ARG A 132 -8.60 -20.64 -21.68
C ARG A 132 -7.32 -19.98 -22.15
N ILE A 133 -6.32 -20.76 -22.55
CA ILE A 133 -5.10 -20.23 -23.18
C ILE A 133 -5.31 -20.22 -24.69
N THR A 134 -5.21 -19.06 -25.31
CA THR A 134 -5.43 -18.85 -26.75
C THR A 134 -4.13 -18.75 -27.52
N ALA A 135 -3.06 -18.23 -26.92
CA ALA A 135 -1.74 -18.16 -27.54
C ALA A 135 -0.61 -18.30 -26.52
N LEU A 136 0.47 -18.98 -26.93
CA LEU A 136 1.78 -18.93 -26.29
C LEU A 136 2.83 -18.83 -27.39
N ARG A 137 3.53 -17.70 -27.43
CA ARG A 137 4.41 -17.33 -28.54
C ARG A 137 5.65 -16.59 -28.07
N VAL A 138 6.62 -16.52 -28.96
CA VAL A 138 7.80 -15.67 -28.83
C VAL A 138 7.65 -14.49 -29.77
N GLU A 139 7.78 -13.29 -29.24
CA GLU A 139 7.81 -12.05 -30.01
C GLU A 139 9.26 -11.55 -30.13
N THR A 140 9.61 -11.04 -31.31
CA THR A 140 10.87 -10.31 -31.49
C THR A 140 10.84 -9.00 -30.70
N PRO A 141 11.95 -8.60 -30.07
CA PRO A 141 12.04 -7.33 -29.36
C PRO A 141 11.72 -6.13 -30.26
N VAL A 142 11.29 -5.03 -29.63
CA VAL A 142 11.09 -3.74 -30.29
C VAL A 142 12.33 -3.39 -31.12
N THR A 143 12.14 -3.26 -32.44
CA THR A 143 13.22 -2.90 -33.36
C THR A 143 13.25 -1.38 -33.50
N LEU A 144 14.35 -0.77 -33.06
CA LEU A 144 14.54 0.67 -33.19
C LEU A 144 15.00 1.04 -34.61
N PRO A 145 14.70 2.27 -35.10
CA PRO A 145 15.18 2.74 -36.39
C PRO A 145 16.70 2.68 -36.54
N ALA A 146 17.19 2.58 -37.77
CA ALA A 146 18.62 2.66 -38.05
C ALA A 146 19.20 4.03 -37.62
N GLY A 147 20.47 4.03 -37.18
CA GLY A 147 21.14 5.25 -36.70
C GLY A 147 20.73 5.69 -35.30
N VAL A 148 20.05 4.82 -34.54
CA VAL A 148 19.68 5.03 -33.13
C VAL A 148 20.64 4.26 -32.23
N ALA A 149 21.06 4.86 -31.12
CA ALA A 149 21.67 4.14 -30.01
C ALA A 149 20.73 4.14 -28.81
N ALA A 150 20.51 2.95 -28.24
CA ALA A 150 19.73 2.77 -27.02
C ALA A 150 20.57 1.98 -26.01
N LEU A 151 20.81 2.55 -24.84
CA LEU A 151 21.75 2.07 -23.83
C LEU A 151 21.04 1.91 -22.50
N SER A 152 21.19 0.77 -21.84
CA SER A 152 20.60 0.44 -20.54
C SER A 152 21.71 0.20 -19.52
N PHE A 153 21.73 1.04 -18.50
CA PHE A 153 22.70 1.02 -17.40
C PHE A 153 22.18 0.13 -16.28
N GLY A 154 23.07 -0.57 -15.57
CA GLY A 154 22.67 -1.38 -14.42
C GLY A 154 23.65 -2.49 -14.09
N PRO A 155 23.26 -3.40 -13.17
CA PRO A 155 23.97 -4.64 -12.93
C PRO A 155 24.26 -5.40 -14.22
N ASP A 156 25.40 -6.07 -14.30
CA ASP A 156 25.80 -6.86 -15.49
C ASP A 156 24.80 -7.99 -15.79
N ASP A 157 24.13 -8.49 -14.75
CA ASP A 157 23.11 -9.52 -14.79
C ASP A 157 21.66 -8.96 -14.85
N ALA A 158 21.48 -7.67 -15.09
CA ALA A 158 20.15 -7.09 -15.24
C ALA A 158 19.49 -7.52 -16.57
N PRO A 159 18.16 -7.66 -16.62
CA PRO A 159 17.45 -7.72 -17.89
C PRO A 159 17.57 -6.38 -18.63
N VAL A 160 17.67 -6.41 -19.96
CA VAL A 160 17.76 -5.22 -20.80
C VAL A 160 16.38 -4.93 -21.39
N PHE A 161 15.97 -3.67 -21.45
CA PHE A 161 14.75 -3.30 -22.15
C PHE A 161 14.87 -3.63 -23.66
N PRO A 162 13.84 -4.19 -24.31
CA PRO A 162 13.90 -4.56 -25.73
C PRO A 162 14.42 -3.43 -26.63
N GLY A 163 15.42 -3.76 -27.46
CA GLY A 163 16.08 -2.81 -28.37
C GLY A 163 17.25 -2.03 -27.76
N PHE A 164 17.54 -2.18 -26.46
CA PHE A 164 18.65 -1.52 -25.79
C PHE A 164 19.88 -2.44 -25.70
N ALA A 165 21.06 -1.83 -25.62
CA ALA A 165 22.32 -2.50 -25.33
C ALA A 165 22.74 -2.25 -23.87
N ARG A 166 23.30 -3.27 -23.20
CA ARG A 166 23.79 -3.15 -21.82
C ARG A 166 25.01 -2.22 -21.76
N VAL A 167 25.03 -1.35 -20.76
CA VAL A 167 26.21 -0.66 -20.26
C VAL A 167 26.53 -1.30 -18.89
N PRO A 168 27.57 -2.15 -18.79
CA PRO A 168 27.95 -2.80 -17.54
C PRO A 168 28.53 -1.80 -16.53
N VAL A 169 28.66 -2.21 -15.27
CA VAL A 169 29.17 -1.35 -14.18
C VAL A 169 30.57 -0.81 -14.51
N GLN A 170 31.41 -1.63 -15.13
CA GLN A 170 32.81 -1.31 -15.47
C GLN A 170 32.99 -0.84 -16.91
N ASP A 171 31.93 -0.36 -17.57
CA ASP A 171 32.03 0.11 -18.95
C ASP A 171 33.10 1.24 -19.06
N PRO A 172 34.06 1.13 -20.00
CA PRO A 172 35.14 2.12 -20.14
C PRO A 172 34.66 3.48 -20.66
N ARG A 173 33.44 3.57 -21.20
CA ARG A 173 32.82 4.84 -21.59
C ARG A 173 32.34 5.67 -20.40
N ILE A 174 32.18 5.04 -19.24
CA ILE A 174 31.99 5.77 -17.98
C ILE A 174 33.40 6.17 -17.52
N GLU A 175 33.68 7.47 -17.49
CA GLU A 175 34.97 7.96 -17.02
C GLU A 175 35.07 7.81 -15.49
N ASN A 176 36.29 7.68 -14.96
CA ASN A 176 36.48 7.53 -13.52
C ASN A 176 36.09 8.83 -12.80
N GLY A 177 35.05 8.74 -11.98
CA GLY A 177 34.60 9.79 -11.08
C GLY A 177 35.16 9.63 -9.66
N ALA A 178 34.84 10.56 -8.78
CA ALA A 178 35.18 10.48 -7.36
C ALA A 178 34.29 9.46 -6.61
N SER A 179 33.06 9.26 -7.08
CA SER A 179 32.07 8.37 -6.46
C SER A 179 32.21 6.92 -6.90
N PRO A 180 31.99 5.94 -6.00
CA PRO A 180 31.90 4.53 -6.40
C PRO A 180 30.68 4.31 -7.29
N ARG A 181 30.80 3.43 -8.29
CA ARG A 181 29.65 3.03 -9.11
C ARG A 181 28.80 2.03 -8.34
N VAL A 182 27.52 2.34 -8.14
CA VAL A 182 26.60 1.49 -7.40
C VAL A 182 25.52 0.97 -8.34
N PRO A 183 25.49 -0.35 -8.63
CA PRO A 183 24.43 -0.94 -9.43
C PRO A 183 23.12 -0.98 -8.63
N ILE A 184 22.04 -0.52 -9.25
CA ILE A 184 20.70 -0.47 -8.66
C ILE A 184 19.79 -1.44 -9.38
N ARG A 185 19.02 -2.20 -8.60
CA ARG A 185 17.92 -3.05 -9.06
C ARG A 185 16.75 -2.85 -8.11
N ARG A 186 15.57 -2.63 -8.69
CA ARG A 186 14.32 -2.37 -7.99
C ARG A 186 13.39 -3.56 -8.16
N SER A 187 12.59 -3.81 -7.13
CA SER A 187 11.58 -4.86 -7.10
C SER A 187 10.36 -4.51 -7.97
N SER A 188 10.21 -3.23 -8.33
CA SER A 188 9.15 -2.76 -9.22
C SER A 188 9.21 -3.42 -10.60
N GLN A 189 8.04 -3.64 -11.20
CA GLN A 189 7.90 -4.36 -12.47
C GLN A 189 8.14 -3.45 -13.69
N GLN A 190 9.22 -2.66 -13.64
CA GLN A 190 9.44 -1.51 -14.53
C GLN A 190 10.77 -1.66 -15.29
N PRO A 191 10.82 -2.37 -16.42
CA PRO A 191 12.09 -2.89 -16.95
C PRO A 191 13.10 -1.84 -17.44
N LEU A 192 12.66 -0.63 -17.84
CA LEU A 192 13.58 0.42 -18.31
C LEU A 192 14.19 1.22 -17.14
N ILE A 193 13.41 1.48 -16.08
CA ILE A 193 13.80 2.40 -15.00
C ILE A 193 14.06 1.70 -13.65
N GLY A 194 13.65 0.44 -13.51
CA GLY A 194 13.88 -0.41 -12.35
C GLY A 194 15.33 -0.93 -12.23
N THR A 195 16.19 -0.60 -13.18
CA THR A 195 17.63 -0.85 -13.09
C THR A 195 18.42 0.38 -13.54
N GLY A 196 19.57 0.61 -12.93
CA GLY A 196 20.44 1.74 -13.29
C GLY A 196 21.76 1.72 -12.54
N LEU A 197 22.59 2.73 -12.78
CA LEU A 197 23.83 2.96 -12.05
C LEU A 197 23.75 4.31 -11.34
N ARG A 198 24.12 4.36 -10.06
CA ARG A 198 24.56 5.60 -9.39
C ARG A 198 26.08 5.71 -9.50
N GLY A 199 26.61 6.93 -9.38
CA GLY A 199 28.04 7.22 -9.56
C GLY A 199 28.45 7.43 -11.02
N VAL A 200 27.49 7.60 -11.93
CA VAL A 200 27.79 7.97 -13.33
C VAL A 200 28.03 9.47 -13.38
N GLU A 201 29.22 9.92 -13.01
CA GLU A 201 29.55 11.34 -13.03
C GLU A 201 29.77 11.86 -14.46
N ARG A 202 30.32 11.01 -15.32
CA ARG A 202 30.59 11.34 -16.72
C ARG A 202 30.53 10.10 -17.62
N PHE A 203 29.78 10.21 -18.71
CA PHE A 203 29.63 9.18 -19.73
C PHE A 203 29.95 9.75 -21.11
N VAL A 204 30.84 9.08 -21.85
CA VAL A 204 31.28 9.50 -23.18
C VAL A 204 30.93 8.43 -24.21
N LEU A 205 30.00 8.77 -25.10
CA LEU A 205 29.59 7.94 -26.22
C LEU A 205 30.26 8.44 -27.51
N PRO A 206 31.18 7.68 -28.12
CA PRO A 206 31.62 7.96 -29.48
C PRO A 206 30.42 7.96 -30.43
N TRP A 207 30.20 9.07 -31.14
CA TRP A 207 28.99 9.26 -31.95
C TRP A 207 29.27 10.16 -33.15
N PRO A 208 28.69 9.89 -34.34
CA PRO A 208 28.97 10.69 -35.54
C PRO A 208 28.60 12.17 -35.39
N ASN A 209 29.37 13.02 -36.08
CA ASN A 209 29.05 14.44 -36.19
C ASN A 209 27.67 14.64 -36.83
N GLY A 210 26.93 15.61 -36.32
CA GLY A 210 25.56 15.88 -36.75
C GLY A 210 24.69 16.45 -35.64
N ARG A 211 23.39 16.53 -35.89
CA ARG A 211 22.40 17.03 -34.94
C ARG A 211 21.55 15.88 -34.43
N TRP A 212 21.49 15.73 -33.11
CA TRP A 212 20.95 14.55 -32.45
C TRP A 212 20.04 14.96 -31.30
N ASP A 213 18.95 14.22 -31.11
CA ASP A 213 18.14 14.31 -29.90
C ASP A 213 18.64 13.24 -28.93
N VAL A 214 19.02 13.65 -27.72
CA VAL A 214 19.53 12.78 -26.66
C VAL A 214 18.51 12.74 -25.53
N SER A 215 17.96 11.57 -25.26
CA SER A 215 17.03 11.31 -24.17
C SER A 215 17.69 10.49 -23.07
N LEU A 216 17.53 10.92 -21.82
CA LEU A 216 18.09 10.28 -20.62
C LEU A 216 16.97 9.95 -19.64
N TRP A 217 17.01 8.75 -19.05
CA TRP A 217 16.18 8.40 -17.90
C TRP A 217 17.02 8.49 -16.63
N THR A 218 16.74 9.51 -15.83
CA THR A 218 17.63 9.96 -14.75
C THR A 218 17.04 9.78 -13.35
N GLU A 219 15.82 9.29 -13.23
CA GLU A 219 15.17 9.05 -11.95
C GLU A 219 15.27 7.58 -11.54
N ASP A 220 15.74 7.36 -10.32
CA ASP A 220 15.61 6.09 -9.61
C ASP A 220 14.24 6.09 -8.91
N PRO A 221 13.35 5.13 -9.21
CA PRO A 221 11.98 5.15 -8.68
C PRO A 221 11.92 4.87 -7.17
N GLY A 222 12.99 4.37 -6.55
CA GLY A 222 12.99 3.95 -5.16
C GLY A 222 12.47 2.52 -4.95
N ASP A 223 12.57 2.04 -3.72
CA ASP A 223 12.10 0.72 -3.26
C ASP A 223 12.10 0.69 -1.73
N TRP A 224 11.25 -0.14 -1.12
CA TRP A 224 11.23 -0.43 0.33
C TRP A 224 11.56 0.75 1.26
N GLU A 225 10.60 1.65 1.46
CA GLU A 225 10.68 2.85 2.32
C GLU A 225 11.81 3.81 1.95
N TYR A 226 12.35 3.72 0.74
CA TYR A 226 13.41 4.60 0.26
C TYR A 226 13.04 5.21 -1.09
N LEU A 227 12.84 6.54 -1.07
CA LEU A 227 12.79 7.37 -2.27
C LEU A 227 14.10 8.17 -2.38
N PRO A 228 14.85 8.08 -3.50
CA PRO A 228 16.07 8.86 -3.71
C PRO A 228 15.79 10.37 -3.60
N HIS A 229 16.54 11.04 -2.74
CA HIS A 229 16.25 12.41 -2.32
C HIS A 229 17.42 13.40 -2.54
N PRO A 230 18.00 13.47 -3.76
CA PRO A 230 18.99 14.49 -4.06
C PRO A 230 18.36 15.89 -3.95
N ARG A 231 19.05 16.79 -3.26
CA ARG A 231 18.63 18.19 -3.06
C ARG A 231 19.26 19.13 -4.08
N GLN A 232 20.34 18.71 -4.70
CA GLN A 232 20.99 19.41 -5.79
C GLN A 232 21.22 18.42 -6.92
N ARG A 233 20.90 18.84 -8.15
CA ARG A 233 21.20 18.07 -9.34
C ARG A 233 21.56 18.97 -10.51
N ARG A 234 22.57 18.55 -11.25
CA ARG A 234 22.96 19.07 -12.57
C ARG A 234 23.09 17.92 -13.54
N VAL A 235 22.49 18.06 -14.71
CA VAL A 235 22.75 17.18 -15.87
C VAL A 235 23.19 18.08 -17.01
N LEU A 236 24.35 17.77 -17.61
CA LEU A 236 24.85 18.42 -18.81
C LEU A 236 24.92 17.42 -19.97
N ILE A 237 24.53 17.85 -21.18
CA ILE A 237 24.73 17.09 -22.41
C ILE A 237 25.49 17.98 -23.40
N ASN A 238 26.72 17.60 -23.75
CA ASN A 238 27.66 18.43 -24.51
C ASN A 238 27.79 19.87 -23.95
N GLY A 239 27.81 19.99 -22.62
CA GLY A 239 27.95 21.27 -21.90
C GLY A 239 26.65 22.09 -21.76
N ALA A 240 25.56 21.74 -22.45
CA ALA A 240 24.25 22.35 -22.23
C ALA A 240 23.59 21.75 -20.98
N ALA A 241 22.93 22.57 -20.16
CA ALA A 241 22.35 22.15 -18.88
C ALA A 241 20.81 21.98 -18.93
N PRO A 242 20.27 20.85 -19.43
CA PRO A 242 18.82 20.63 -19.46
C PRO A 242 18.19 20.56 -18.06
N VAL A 243 18.97 20.25 -17.02
CA VAL A 243 18.50 20.24 -15.63
C VAL A 243 19.52 20.89 -14.71
N TRP A 244 19.01 21.81 -13.89
CA TRP A 244 19.68 22.34 -12.72
C TRP A 244 18.64 22.66 -11.64
N TYR A 245 18.79 22.11 -10.44
CA TYR A 245 18.01 22.54 -9.29
C TYR A 245 18.83 22.49 -8.00
N LEU A 246 18.40 23.32 -7.04
CA LEU A 246 18.81 23.30 -5.65
C LEU A 246 17.53 23.45 -4.81
N LYS A 247 17.25 22.49 -3.94
CA LYS A 247 16.06 22.43 -3.08
C LYS A 247 16.46 22.34 -1.62
N THR A 248 15.73 23.03 -0.77
CA THR A 248 15.67 22.73 0.66
C THR A 248 14.92 21.41 0.89
N PRO A 249 15.08 20.76 2.06
CA PRO A 249 14.27 19.59 2.42
C PRO A 249 12.76 19.83 2.28
N GLY A 250 12.27 20.98 2.75
CA GLY A 250 10.85 21.34 2.66
C GLY A 250 10.36 21.49 1.22
N GLU A 251 11.16 22.11 0.35
CA GLU A 251 10.83 22.20 -1.08
C GLU A 251 10.82 20.83 -1.75
N TRP A 252 11.80 19.97 -1.42
CA TRP A 252 11.85 18.60 -1.94
C TRP A 252 10.62 17.79 -1.51
N LEU A 253 10.22 17.87 -0.23
CA LEU A 253 9.01 17.20 0.25
C LEU A 253 7.77 17.67 -0.49
N ARG A 254 7.58 18.98 -0.61
CA ARG A 254 6.40 19.56 -1.28
C ARG A 254 6.33 19.18 -2.76
N GLU A 255 7.46 19.23 -3.46
CA GLU A 255 7.50 19.13 -4.93
C GLU A 255 7.77 17.71 -5.46
N VAL A 256 8.28 16.82 -4.61
CA VAL A 256 8.57 15.42 -4.97
C VAL A 256 7.72 14.48 -4.13
N TYR A 257 7.95 14.42 -2.82
CA TYR A 257 7.32 13.42 -1.94
C TYR A 257 5.79 13.56 -1.83
N PHE A 258 5.27 14.79 -1.84
CA PHE A 258 3.84 15.08 -1.79
C PHE A 258 3.22 15.43 -3.15
N ALA A 259 3.99 15.34 -4.25
CA ALA A 259 3.52 15.75 -5.58
C ALA A 259 2.28 14.97 -6.04
N GLY A 260 2.21 13.69 -5.69
CA GLY A 260 1.06 12.84 -6.01
C GLY A 260 -0.18 13.11 -5.17
N ARG A 261 -0.11 13.85 -4.05
CA ARG A 261 -1.18 13.93 -3.03
C ARG A 261 -2.50 14.51 -3.53
N GLU A 262 -2.47 15.52 -4.39
CA GLU A 262 -3.69 16.28 -4.76
C GLU A 262 -4.42 15.71 -5.98
N ALA A 263 -3.75 14.90 -6.81
CA ALA A 263 -4.36 14.30 -7.99
C ALA A 263 -5.19 13.07 -7.61
N GLU A 264 -6.33 12.92 -8.26
CA GLU A 264 -7.11 11.67 -8.22
C GLU A 264 -6.76 10.79 -9.42
N ASP A 265 -6.80 9.47 -9.20
CA ASP A 265 -6.35 8.50 -10.18
C ASP A 265 -7.51 8.06 -11.10
N VAL A 266 -8.14 9.04 -11.75
CA VAL A 266 -9.35 8.82 -12.57
C VAL A 266 -9.06 8.58 -14.05
N THR A 267 -7.77 8.49 -14.41
CA THR A 267 -7.26 8.17 -15.75
C THR A 267 -6.76 6.72 -15.82
N ASP A 268 -6.18 6.29 -16.95
CA ASP A 268 -5.48 5.00 -16.97
C ASP A 268 -4.24 5.05 -16.06
N PRO A 269 -3.89 3.93 -15.38
CA PRO A 269 -2.79 3.90 -14.42
C PRO A 269 -1.45 4.42 -14.97
N TRP A 270 -1.19 4.23 -16.28
CA TRP A 270 0.00 4.78 -16.92
C TRP A 270 0.05 6.30 -16.79
N THR A 271 -1.05 6.98 -17.11
CA THR A 271 -1.14 8.44 -17.04
C THR A 271 -1.11 8.93 -15.60
N ALA A 272 -1.75 8.21 -14.68
CA ALA A 272 -1.80 8.56 -13.26
C ALA A 272 -0.41 8.51 -12.59
N PHE A 273 0.35 7.46 -12.85
CA PHE A 273 1.58 7.19 -12.10
C PHE A 273 2.83 7.28 -12.97
N TYR A 274 2.87 6.48 -14.04
CA TYR A 274 4.15 6.07 -14.61
C TYR A 274 4.64 6.93 -15.77
N ALA A 275 3.75 7.63 -16.48
CA ALA A 275 4.09 8.53 -17.58
C ALA A 275 5.07 9.64 -17.15
N ARG A 276 4.99 10.05 -15.87
CA ARG A 276 5.89 11.05 -15.26
C ARG A 276 7.16 10.45 -14.65
N ARG A 277 7.26 9.12 -14.52
CA ARG A 277 8.38 8.44 -13.85
C ARG A 277 9.51 8.12 -14.81
N GLY A 278 10.72 8.12 -14.27
CA GLY A 278 11.96 7.85 -14.98
C GLY A 278 12.81 9.09 -15.26
N GLY A 279 12.34 10.28 -14.84
CA GLY A 279 13.09 11.53 -15.00
C GLY A 279 13.58 11.74 -16.44
N LEU A 280 12.67 11.55 -17.40
CA LEU A 280 12.97 11.65 -18.83
C LEU A 280 13.37 13.08 -19.17
N LEU A 281 14.62 13.25 -19.60
CA LEU A 281 15.17 14.50 -20.10
C LEU A 281 15.46 14.33 -21.57
N THR A 282 15.11 15.29 -22.42
CA THR A 282 15.51 15.27 -23.83
C THR A 282 16.13 16.59 -24.22
N GLN A 283 17.30 16.54 -24.85
CA GLN A 283 18.04 17.69 -25.33
C GLN A 283 18.53 17.44 -26.75
N THR A 284 18.28 18.39 -27.64
CA THR A 284 18.92 18.42 -28.95
C THR A 284 20.34 18.96 -28.80
N VAL A 285 21.33 18.24 -29.32
CA VAL A 285 22.74 18.62 -29.32
C VAL A 285 23.35 18.57 -30.72
N GLU A 286 24.38 19.39 -30.93
CA GLU A 286 25.24 19.33 -32.11
C GLU A 286 26.54 18.63 -31.73
N VAL A 287 26.87 17.55 -32.44
CA VAL A 287 28.12 16.78 -32.26
C VAL A 287 29.11 17.23 -33.33
N LYS A 288 30.27 17.75 -32.90
CA LYS A 288 31.33 18.28 -33.78
C LYS A 288 32.66 17.55 -33.65
N ASP A 289 32.90 16.94 -32.50
CA ASP A 289 34.13 16.26 -32.11
C ASP A 289 33.98 14.74 -32.03
N GLY A 290 32.93 14.18 -32.66
CA GLY A 290 32.72 12.74 -32.76
C GLY A 290 32.27 12.07 -31.46
N ARG A 291 31.72 12.82 -30.49
CA ARG A 291 31.25 12.27 -29.22
C ARG A 291 30.05 13.01 -28.63
N ILE A 292 29.26 12.27 -27.85
CA ILE A 292 28.27 12.82 -26.91
C ILE A 292 28.81 12.62 -25.50
N VAL A 293 28.83 13.69 -24.73
CA VAL A 293 29.29 13.72 -23.34
C VAL A 293 28.10 14.04 -22.45
N VAL A 294 27.84 13.18 -21.48
CA VAL A 294 26.83 13.40 -20.43
C VAL A 294 27.56 13.56 -19.10
N ASP A 295 27.39 14.70 -18.44
CA ASP A 295 27.90 14.95 -17.09
C ASP A 295 26.74 15.01 -16.09
N LEU A 296 26.81 14.24 -15.01
CA LEU A 296 25.84 14.27 -13.92
C LEU A 296 26.54 14.65 -12.61
N ALA A 297 25.95 15.56 -11.85
CA ALA A 297 26.48 16.00 -10.55
C ALA A 297 25.37 16.38 -9.59
N GLY A 298 25.67 16.40 -8.29
CA GLY A 298 24.75 16.86 -7.25
C GLY A 298 25.34 16.72 -5.86
N ASN A 299 24.51 16.93 -4.84
CA ASN A 299 24.95 16.88 -3.44
C ASN A 299 25.05 15.45 -2.88
N THR A 300 24.51 14.45 -3.59
CA THR A 300 24.57 13.04 -3.21
C THR A 300 24.79 12.16 -4.45
N ILE A 301 25.19 10.90 -4.23
CA ILE A 301 25.44 9.95 -5.32
C ILE A 301 24.16 9.64 -6.12
N GLU A 302 22.97 9.72 -5.50
CA GLU A 302 21.67 9.57 -6.16
C GLU A 302 21.44 10.58 -7.29
N ALA A 303 22.02 11.78 -7.21
CA ALA A 303 21.92 12.80 -8.25
C ALA A 303 22.61 12.39 -9.56
N THR A 304 23.49 11.39 -9.50
CA THR A 304 24.24 10.83 -10.64
C THR A 304 23.64 9.53 -11.17
N TYR A 305 22.38 9.24 -10.82
CA TYR A 305 21.67 8.06 -11.32
C TYR A 305 21.34 8.18 -12.81
N LEU A 306 21.62 7.10 -13.55
CA LEU A 306 21.23 6.92 -14.94
C LEU A 306 20.74 5.47 -15.15
N SER A 307 19.54 5.30 -15.68
CA SER A 307 18.98 3.98 -16.03
C SER A 307 19.09 3.70 -17.53
N ALA A 308 18.87 4.71 -18.37
CA ALA A 308 18.90 4.55 -19.81
C ALA A 308 19.29 5.83 -20.56
N MET A 309 19.82 5.65 -21.76
CA MET A 309 20.10 6.72 -22.74
C MET A 309 19.62 6.29 -24.13
N LEU A 310 18.99 7.20 -24.86
CA LEU A 310 18.58 7.04 -26.24
C LEU A 310 19.14 8.22 -27.06
N VAL A 311 19.71 7.93 -28.23
CA VAL A 311 20.19 8.93 -29.18
C VAL A 311 19.55 8.66 -30.53
N GLU A 312 18.87 9.64 -31.09
CA GLU A 312 18.25 9.55 -32.41
C GLU A 312 18.51 10.80 -33.27
N PRO A 313 18.49 10.70 -34.62
CA PRO A 313 18.67 11.87 -35.47
C PRO A 313 17.62 12.95 -35.18
N SER A 314 18.06 14.20 -35.05
CA SER A 314 17.15 15.32 -34.80
C SER A 314 16.28 15.62 -36.03
N GLY A 315 15.07 16.15 -35.81
CA GLY A 315 14.11 16.46 -36.88
C GLY A 315 13.27 15.28 -37.37
N THR A 316 13.46 14.08 -36.81
CA THR A 316 12.64 12.89 -37.07
C THR A 316 11.32 12.88 -36.28
N GLY A 317 11.10 13.88 -35.41
CA GLY A 317 9.94 13.95 -34.54
C GLY A 317 9.98 12.95 -33.38
N GLN A 318 11.19 12.56 -32.93
CA GLN A 318 11.43 11.65 -31.80
C GLN A 318 10.76 10.29 -32.00
N ALA A 319 10.93 9.72 -33.20
CA ALA A 319 10.28 8.47 -33.59
C ALA A 319 10.74 7.30 -32.73
N ALA A 320 12.02 7.22 -32.39
CA ALA A 320 12.55 6.15 -31.55
C ALA A 320 12.04 6.29 -30.11
N LEU A 321 12.08 7.50 -29.54
CA LEU A 321 11.57 7.76 -28.19
C LEU A 321 10.08 7.40 -28.07
N LYS A 322 9.26 7.78 -29.06
CA LYS A 322 7.83 7.43 -29.08
C LYS A 322 7.60 5.93 -29.11
N LEU A 323 8.40 5.17 -29.84
CA LEU A 323 8.34 3.70 -29.84
C LEU A 323 8.70 3.13 -28.46
N VAL A 324 9.75 3.66 -27.81
CA VAL A 324 10.15 3.25 -26.47
C VAL A 324 9.07 3.56 -25.44
N GLU A 325 8.51 4.77 -25.43
CA GLU A 325 7.45 5.15 -24.49
C GLU A 325 6.15 4.37 -24.72
N ALA A 326 5.80 4.07 -25.99
CA ALA A 326 4.67 3.19 -26.30
C ALA A 326 4.90 1.76 -25.78
N ALA A 327 6.11 1.23 -25.95
CA ALA A 327 6.51 -0.08 -25.45
C ALA A 327 6.54 -0.14 -23.91
N ARG A 328 6.96 0.94 -23.24
CA ARG A 328 6.87 1.08 -21.78
C ARG A 328 5.41 1.07 -21.34
N ARG A 329 4.54 1.82 -22.03
CA ARG A 329 3.11 1.89 -21.72
C ARG A 329 2.41 0.55 -21.83
N GLU A 330 2.67 -0.18 -22.90
CA GLU A 330 2.11 -1.53 -23.09
C GLU A 330 2.47 -2.45 -21.92
N ARG A 331 3.77 -2.57 -21.58
CA ARG A 331 4.25 -3.43 -20.49
C ARG A 331 3.71 -3.01 -19.13
N PHE A 332 3.60 -1.71 -18.89
CA PHE A 332 3.04 -1.20 -17.63
C PHE A 332 1.57 -1.57 -17.46
N LEU A 333 0.75 -1.39 -18.51
CA LEU A 333 -0.67 -1.73 -18.46
C LEU A 333 -0.92 -3.26 -18.42
N GLU A 334 -0.03 -4.07 -19.00
CA GLU A 334 -0.04 -5.53 -18.86
C GLU A 334 0.31 -5.96 -17.41
N ALA A 335 1.24 -5.26 -16.76
CA ALA A 335 1.68 -5.57 -15.40
C ALA A 335 0.69 -5.13 -14.31
N TRP A 336 -0.10 -4.08 -14.58
CA TRP A 336 -1.02 -3.45 -13.61
C TRP A 336 -2.45 -3.35 -14.15
N PRO A 337 -3.14 -4.49 -14.34
CA PRO A 337 -4.54 -4.47 -14.74
C PRO A 337 -5.42 -3.84 -13.64
N VAL A 338 -6.46 -3.11 -14.06
CA VAL A 338 -7.40 -2.43 -13.16
C VAL A 338 -8.66 -3.27 -12.95
N VAL A 339 -9.01 -3.47 -11.68
CA VAL A 339 -10.25 -4.06 -11.18
C VAL A 339 -11.17 -2.97 -10.69
N GLY A 340 -12.47 -3.18 -10.87
CA GLY A 340 -13.50 -2.35 -10.26
C GLY A 340 -14.24 -1.46 -11.25
N PRO A 341 -15.20 -0.69 -10.74
CA PRO A 341 -16.15 0.03 -11.57
C PRO A 341 -15.45 1.17 -12.31
N ARG A 342 -15.77 1.31 -13.60
CA ARG A 342 -15.44 2.52 -14.37
C ARG A 342 -16.35 3.64 -13.92
N ALA A 343 -15.95 4.89 -14.18
CA ALA A 343 -16.84 6.04 -14.02
C ALA A 343 -18.20 5.75 -14.67
N GLY A 344 -19.27 5.87 -13.88
CA GLY A 344 -20.64 5.63 -14.34
C GLY A 344 -21.20 6.80 -15.15
N PRO A 345 -22.42 6.70 -15.69
CA PRO A 345 -23.10 7.86 -16.24
C PRO A 345 -23.36 8.91 -15.16
N ALA A 346 -23.23 10.19 -15.53
CA ALA A 346 -23.56 11.31 -14.66
C ALA A 346 -25.08 11.34 -14.35
N PRO A 347 -25.49 11.70 -13.13
CA PRO A 347 -26.90 11.91 -12.82
C PRO A 347 -27.43 13.14 -13.57
N ALA A 348 -28.77 13.23 -13.71
CA ALA A 348 -29.40 14.42 -14.29
C ALA A 348 -29.40 15.63 -13.34
N THR A 349 -29.34 15.39 -12.03
CA THR A 349 -29.38 16.41 -10.97
C THR A 349 -28.31 16.14 -9.93
N LEU A 350 -27.97 17.18 -9.15
CA LEU A 350 -27.14 16.99 -7.96
C LEU A 350 -27.91 16.13 -6.96
N ALA A 351 -27.28 15.06 -6.49
CA ALA A 351 -27.89 14.13 -5.54
C ALA A 351 -26.96 13.89 -4.36
N VAL A 352 -27.54 13.75 -3.17
CA VAL A 352 -26.85 13.29 -1.96
C VAL A 352 -27.73 12.25 -1.26
N GLY A 353 -27.12 11.18 -0.78
CA GLY A 353 -27.81 10.09 -0.08
C GLY A 353 -26.90 9.38 0.91
N LEU A 354 -27.48 8.75 1.93
CA LEU A 354 -26.71 8.00 2.92
C LEU A 354 -26.36 6.60 2.42
N LEU A 355 -25.19 6.10 2.80
CA LEU A 355 -24.81 4.71 2.62
C LEU A 355 -25.22 3.87 3.84
N PRO A 356 -25.67 2.62 3.63
CA PRO A 356 -25.76 1.65 4.72
C PRO A 356 -24.42 1.49 5.44
N GLN A 357 -24.45 1.26 6.76
CA GLN A 357 -23.22 1.08 7.53
C GLN A 357 -22.40 -0.08 6.98
N GLY A 358 -21.14 0.20 6.64
CA GLY A 358 -20.20 -0.79 6.11
C GLY A 358 -20.32 -1.01 4.60
N ALA A 359 -21.24 -0.34 3.90
CA ALA A 359 -21.29 -0.42 2.45
C ALA A 359 -20.06 0.28 1.83
N PRO A 360 -19.42 -0.32 0.80
CA PRO A 360 -18.32 0.31 0.09
C PRO A 360 -18.82 1.51 -0.73
N ALA A 361 -17.94 2.48 -0.96
CA ALA A 361 -18.20 3.52 -1.95
C ALA A 361 -18.09 2.92 -3.36
N GLN A 362 -19.07 3.17 -4.22
CA GLN A 362 -19.12 2.62 -5.57
C GLN A 362 -19.17 3.75 -6.61
N ALA A 363 -18.39 3.61 -7.69
CA ALA A 363 -18.34 4.62 -8.76
C ALA A 363 -19.64 4.68 -9.58
N ASP A 364 -20.45 3.62 -9.55
CA ASP A 364 -21.77 3.53 -10.16
C ASP A 364 -22.92 3.76 -9.15
N TRP A 365 -22.61 4.23 -7.93
CA TRP A 365 -23.61 4.53 -6.91
C TRP A 365 -24.72 5.43 -7.43
N ARG A 366 -25.95 5.16 -6.99
CA ARG A 366 -27.15 5.96 -7.26
C ARG A 366 -27.84 6.28 -5.94
N PRO A 367 -28.46 7.46 -5.82
CA PRO A 367 -29.25 7.81 -4.65
C PRO A 367 -30.41 6.83 -4.48
N ASP A 368 -30.47 6.17 -3.33
CA ASP A 368 -31.67 5.45 -2.89
C ASP A 368 -32.64 6.46 -2.26
N ALA A 369 -33.94 6.25 -2.48
CA ALA A 369 -34.98 7.00 -1.80
C ALA A 369 -35.13 6.58 -0.33
N ALA A 370 -34.78 5.34 0.01
CA ALA A 370 -34.82 4.84 1.37
C ALA A 370 -33.59 5.27 2.17
N LEU A 371 -33.81 5.88 3.35
CA LEU A 371 -32.75 6.17 4.30
C LEU A 371 -32.35 4.90 5.06
N PRO A 372 -31.05 4.63 5.24
CA PRO A 372 -30.60 3.55 6.09
C PRO A 372 -31.02 3.82 7.56
N PRO A 373 -31.19 2.76 8.38
CA PRO A 373 -31.47 2.92 9.80
C PRO A 373 -30.41 3.78 10.50
N PRO A 374 -30.80 4.67 11.42
CA PRO A 374 -29.84 5.52 12.12
C PRO A 374 -28.86 4.68 12.96
N PRO A 375 -27.56 5.01 12.97
CA PRO A 375 -26.61 4.39 13.89
C PRO A 375 -26.98 4.69 15.34
N ALA A 376 -26.88 3.67 16.19
CA ALA A 376 -26.87 3.83 17.63
C ALA A 376 -25.42 3.97 18.13
N ILE A 377 -25.09 5.10 18.74
CA ILE A 377 -23.73 5.41 19.22
C ILE A 377 -23.79 5.67 20.71
N ALA A 378 -23.21 4.77 21.52
CA ALA A 378 -23.25 4.88 22.97
C ALA A 378 -22.38 6.04 23.49
N ARG A 379 -22.67 6.48 24.71
CA ARG A 379 -21.94 7.56 25.36
C ARG A 379 -20.48 7.18 25.61
N GLY A 380 -19.59 8.14 25.42
CA GLY A 380 -18.14 7.95 25.52
C GLY A 380 -17.54 7.14 24.36
N THR A 381 -18.24 7.03 23.23
CA THR A 381 -17.77 6.29 22.05
C THR A 381 -17.81 7.13 20.77
N ILE A 382 -17.34 6.54 19.68
CA ILE A 382 -17.41 7.11 18.33
C ILE A 382 -18.28 6.24 17.42
N GLY A 383 -18.82 6.85 16.38
CA GLY A 383 -19.42 6.17 15.24
C GLY A 383 -19.43 7.12 14.04
N TRP A 384 -19.92 6.69 12.88
CA TRP A 384 -19.99 7.58 11.73
C TRP A 384 -21.19 7.29 10.83
N LEU A 385 -21.50 8.27 10.00
CA LEU A 385 -22.38 8.12 8.85
C LEU A 385 -21.56 8.34 7.58
N ASP A 386 -21.88 7.58 6.54
CA ASP A 386 -21.34 7.81 5.21
C ASP A 386 -22.47 8.33 4.31
N ALA A 387 -22.15 9.33 3.50
CA ALA A 387 -23.00 9.82 2.43
C ALA A 387 -22.24 9.76 1.10
N MET A 388 -22.98 9.67 0.01
CA MET A 388 -22.46 9.80 -1.34
C MET A 388 -23.09 11.00 -2.02
N VAL A 389 -22.28 11.71 -2.82
CA VAL A 389 -22.69 12.87 -3.61
C VAL A 389 -22.44 12.57 -5.08
N ALA A 390 -23.45 12.71 -5.93
CA ALA A 390 -23.29 12.59 -7.38
C ALA A 390 -23.68 13.92 -8.05
N ALA A 391 -22.80 14.43 -8.92
CA ALA A 391 -23.00 15.71 -9.59
C ALA A 391 -23.19 15.53 -11.11
N PRO A 392 -24.08 16.32 -11.74
CA PRO A 392 -24.28 16.27 -13.19
C PRO A 392 -23.12 16.94 -13.97
N GLU A 393 -22.39 17.85 -13.32
CA GLU A 393 -21.37 18.71 -13.93
C GLU A 393 -20.13 18.78 -13.03
N PRO A 394 -18.93 19.03 -13.59
CA PRO A 394 -17.72 19.15 -12.80
C PRO A 394 -17.73 20.42 -11.94
N ASP A 395 -17.31 20.28 -10.69
CA ASP A 395 -17.18 21.38 -9.73
C ASP A 395 -15.87 21.26 -8.95
N ALA A 396 -15.02 22.27 -9.08
CA ALA A 396 -13.72 22.32 -8.44
C ALA A 396 -13.79 22.84 -7.00
N ALA A 397 -14.90 23.45 -6.60
CA ALA A 397 -15.09 24.00 -5.25
C ALA A 397 -16.56 23.91 -4.80
N PRO A 398 -17.16 22.69 -4.76
CA PRO A 398 -18.46 22.47 -4.13
C PRO A 398 -18.44 22.91 -2.67
N ARG A 399 -19.58 23.41 -2.17
CA ARG A 399 -19.73 23.76 -0.76
C ARG A 399 -20.48 22.65 -0.04
N VAL A 400 -19.91 22.18 1.07
CA VAL A 400 -20.58 21.23 1.97
C VAL A 400 -20.78 21.89 3.32
N THR A 401 -22.02 21.92 3.77
CA THR A 401 -22.40 22.48 5.06
C THR A 401 -23.03 21.39 5.92
N LEU A 402 -22.44 21.14 7.09
CA LEU A 402 -23.02 20.30 8.12
C LEU A 402 -23.88 21.18 9.03
N ILE A 403 -25.19 20.94 9.03
CA ILE A 403 -26.07 21.40 10.11
C ILE A 403 -25.89 20.40 11.25
N PRO A 404 -25.40 20.84 12.43
CA PRO A 404 -24.99 19.94 13.51
C PRO A 404 -26.09 18.98 13.94
N LEU A 405 -25.69 17.78 14.38
CA LEU A 405 -26.56 16.83 15.05
C LEU A 405 -26.96 17.40 16.41
N GLU A 406 -28.22 17.81 16.56
CA GLU A 406 -28.73 18.52 17.73
C GLU A 406 -29.87 17.77 18.41
N ARG A 407 -29.93 17.89 19.74
CA ARG A 407 -31.09 17.57 20.56
C ARG A 407 -31.21 18.60 21.68
N ASN A 408 -32.35 19.29 21.75
CA ASN A 408 -32.66 20.29 22.79
C ASN A 408 -31.56 21.34 22.98
N GLY A 409 -31.02 21.92 21.89
CA GLY A 409 -29.94 22.92 21.95
C GLY A 409 -28.55 22.38 22.28
N ARG A 410 -28.37 21.06 22.43
CA ARG A 410 -27.06 20.42 22.60
C ARG A 410 -26.64 19.72 21.33
N HIS A 411 -25.39 19.95 20.90
CA HIS A 411 -24.83 19.38 19.68
C HIS A 411 -23.85 18.25 19.97
N LEU A 412 -23.81 17.24 19.09
CA LEU A 412 -22.74 16.24 19.09
C LEU A 412 -21.54 16.77 18.28
N PRO A 413 -20.30 16.69 18.81
CA PRO A 413 -19.11 16.95 18.03
C PRO A 413 -19.02 16.01 16.82
N ALA A 414 -18.73 16.57 15.66
CA ALA A 414 -18.57 15.80 14.44
C ALA A 414 -17.50 16.38 13.51
N GLU A 415 -16.80 15.50 12.81
CA GLU A 415 -15.76 15.84 11.83
C GLU A 415 -16.17 15.29 10.46
N LEU A 416 -16.01 16.12 9.44
CA LEU A 416 -16.32 15.75 8.06
C LEU A 416 -15.03 15.48 7.28
N ARG A 417 -15.00 14.38 6.54
CA ARG A 417 -13.95 14.03 5.58
C ARG A 417 -14.57 13.66 4.24
N TRP A 418 -13.79 13.68 3.18
CA TRP A 418 -14.23 13.24 1.86
C TRP A 418 -13.33 12.12 1.32
N GLY A 419 -13.92 11.08 0.73
CA GLY A 419 -13.15 9.95 0.19
C GLY A 419 -12.47 10.34 -1.12
N HIS A 420 -11.18 10.06 -1.25
CA HIS A 420 -10.31 10.43 -2.37
C HIS A 420 -10.15 9.25 -3.32
N TRP A 421 -10.48 9.42 -4.60
CA TRP A 421 -10.43 8.32 -5.57
C TRP A 421 -8.99 8.02 -5.96
N ARG A 422 -8.52 6.82 -5.58
CA ARG A 422 -7.14 6.37 -5.78
C ARG A 422 -7.10 4.94 -6.28
N TYR A 423 -6.11 4.65 -7.12
CA TYR A 423 -5.76 3.26 -7.36
C TYR A 423 -4.99 2.75 -6.15
N THR A 424 -5.41 1.61 -5.63
CA THR A 424 -4.78 0.91 -4.51
C THR A 424 -4.57 -0.55 -4.90
N ARG A 425 -3.83 -1.29 -4.08
CA ARG A 425 -3.72 -2.75 -4.20
C ARG A 425 -4.49 -3.36 -3.05
N HIS A 426 -5.45 -4.23 -3.35
CA HIS A 426 -6.31 -4.86 -2.33
C HIS A 426 -5.52 -5.65 -1.25
N ASN A 427 -4.30 -6.09 -1.57
CA ASN A 427 -3.31 -6.54 -0.59
C ASN A 427 -1.91 -6.11 -1.06
N PRO A 428 -0.90 -6.06 -0.15
CA PRO A 428 0.43 -5.54 -0.48
C PRO A 428 1.13 -6.25 -1.64
N ALA A 429 0.88 -7.54 -1.87
CA ALA A 429 1.52 -8.32 -2.94
C ALA A 429 0.69 -8.39 -4.24
N ALA A 430 -0.51 -7.81 -4.28
CA ALA A 430 -1.43 -7.92 -5.41
C ALA A 430 -0.84 -7.38 -6.73
N GLY A 431 -0.98 -8.09 -7.85
CA GLY A 431 -0.55 -7.59 -9.16
C GLY A 431 -1.56 -6.66 -9.85
N GLN A 432 -2.71 -6.41 -9.23
CA GLN A 432 -3.80 -5.62 -9.80
C GLN A 432 -4.10 -4.38 -8.97
N LEU A 433 -4.63 -3.36 -9.65
CA LEU A 433 -5.07 -2.11 -9.04
C LEU A 433 -6.59 -2.09 -8.87
N THR A 434 -7.09 -1.55 -7.78
CA THR A 434 -8.52 -1.29 -7.56
C THR A 434 -8.73 0.20 -7.38
N LEU A 435 -9.76 0.77 -8.00
CA LEU A 435 -10.15 2.16 -7.77
C LEU A 435 -11.04 2.26 -6.52
N GLU A 436 -10.58 2.94 -5.48
CA GLU A 436 -11.24 3.01 -4.17
C GLU A 436 -11.33 4.45 -3.67
N ALA A 437 -12.27 4.72 -2.76
CA ALA A 437 -12.47 6.02 -2.10
C ALA A 437 -12.30 5.91 -0.57
N GLU A 438 -11.41 5.03 -0.11
CA GLU A 438 -11.22 4.71 1.30
C GLU A 438 -10.18 5.59 2.00
N GLN A 439 -9.30 6.26 1.23
CA GLN A 439 -8.47 7.34 1.78
C GLN A 439 -9.33 8.59 1.96
N LEU A 440 -9.61 8.95 3.22
CA LEU A 440 -10.47 10.06 3.59
C LEU A 440 -9.63 11.32 3.86
N ARG A 441 -9.90 12.38 3.11
CA ARG A 441 -9.24 13.69 3.24
C ARG A 441 -9.99 14.59 4.21
N GLY A 442 -9.28 15.20 5.15
CA GLY A 442 -9.84 16.13 6.13
C GLY A 442 -10.02 17.57 5.62
N GLU A 443 -9.28 17.95 4.59
CA GLU A 443 -9.33 19.30 4.00
C GLU A 443 -10.54 19.44 3.06
N MET A 444 -11.72 19.71 3.63
CA MET A 444 -12.99 19.83 2.88
C MET A 444 -12.96 20.91 1.78
N ALA A 445 -12.16 21.97 1.95
CA ALA A 445 -12.01 23.05 0.97
C ALA A 445 -11.37 22.60 -0.36
N ARG A 446 -10.71 21.43 -0.38
CA ARG A 446 -10.09 20.84 -1.59
C ARG A 446 -10.98 19.82 -2.28
N MET A 447 -12.15 19.51 -1.71
CA MET A 447 -13.04 18.52 -2.29
C MET A 447 -13.48 18.96 -3.69
N THR A 448 -13.51 18.03 -4.63
CA THR A 448 -14.04 18.25 -5.99
C THR A 448 -15.15 17.26 -6.30
N LEU A 449 -16.06 17.64 -7.21
CA LEU A 449 -17.08 16.76 -7.80
C LEU A 449 -16.80 16.57 -9.29
N ARG A 450 -16.90 15.32 -9.74
CA ARG A 450 -16.75 14.94 -11.14
C ARG A 450 -18.00 14.19 -11.62
N PRO A 451 -18.52 14.48 -12.82
CA PRO A 451 -19.61 13.71 -13.40
C PRO A 451 -19.22 12.25 -13.54
N GLY A 452 -20.12 11.34 -13.18
CA GLY A 452 -19.88 9.90 -13.30
C GLY A 452 -18.97 9.29 -12.24
N LEU A 453 -18.46 10.10 -11.29
CA LEU A 453 -17.64 9.61 -10.19
C LEU A 453 -18.17 10.20 -8.87
N PRO A 454 -19.13 9.51 -8.22
CA PRO A 454 -19.70 9.94 -6.95
C PRO A 454 -18.65 10.13 -5.86
N ARG A 455 -18.87 11.09 -4.95
CA ARG A 455 -17.96 11.45 -3.87
C ARG A 455 -18.47 10.93 -2.54
N ARG A 456 -17.66 10.17 -1.82
CA ARG A 456 -17.93 9.82 -0.42
C ARG A 456 -17.73 11.01 0.49
N LEU A 457 -18.64 11.20 1.43
CA LEU A 457 -18.52 12.07 2.59
C LEU A 457 -18.62 11.19 3.85
N ASN A 458 -17.61 11.23 4.70
CA ASN A 458 -17.59 10.51 5.97
C ASN A 458 -17.77 11.50 7.12
N LEU A 459 -18.79 11.29 7.94
CA LEU A 459 -19.10 12.10 9.11
C LEU A 459 -18.81 11.29 10.39
N LEU A 460 -17.64 11.51 10.99
CA LEU A 460 -17.29 10.93 12.28
C LEU A 460 -17.99 11.69 13.40
N VAL A 461 -18.76 10.99 14.23
CA VAL A 461 -19.52 11.54 15.35
C VAL A 461 -18.90 11.02 16.65
N ARG A 462 -18.60 11.95 17.57
CA ARG A 462 -18.16 11.63 18.93
C ARG A 462 -19.30 11.89 19.89
N VAL A 463 -19.67 10.91 20.70
CA VAL A 463 -20.72 11.07 21.71
C VAL A 463 -20.05 11.23 23.08
N PRO A 464 -20.10 12.43 23.69
CA PRO A 464 -19.59 12.65 25.04
C PRO A 464 -20.23 11.70 26.08
N GLU A 465 -19.52 11.44 27.18
CA GLU A 465 -20.04 10.58 28.26
C GLU A 465 -21.30 11.17 28.92
N ASP A 466 -21.42 12.50 28.92
CA ASP A 466 -22.52 13.28 29.51
C ASP A 466 -23.61 13.67 28.49
N ALA A 467 -23.55 13.15 27.25
CA ALA A 467 -24.56 13.40 26.23
C ALA A 467 -25.96 12.92 26.69
N ALA A 468 -27.00 13.71 26.40
CA ALA A 468 -28.37 13.31 26.70
C ALA A 468 -28.76 12.10 25.84
N PRO A 469 -29.55 11.14 26.35
CA PRO A 469 -30.00 10.03 25.52
C PRO A 469 -31.09 10.48 24.55
N GLY A 470 -31.20 9.76 23.44
CA GLY A 470 -32.25 9.88 22.45
C GLY A 470 -31.74 10.29 21.07
N ARG A 471 -32.69 10.66 20.22
CA ARG A 471 -32.47 11.02 18.83
C ARG A 471 -31.87 12.41 18.68
N TYR A 472 -30.74 12.49 17.98
CA TYR A 472 -30.10 13.72 17.52
C TYR A 472 -30.30 13.84 16.02
N GLU A 473 -30.72 15.03 15.57
CA GLU A 473 -31.06 15.28 14.18
C GLU A 473 -30.21 16.41 13.62
N GLY A 474 -29.78 16.26 12.36
CA GLY A 474 -28.97 17.22 11.64
C GLY A 474 -29.23 17.09 10.14
N ARG A 475 -28.48 17.83 9.33
CA ARG A 475 -28.60 17.76 7.87
C ARG A 475 -27.24 17.99 7.22
N LEU A 476 -26.99 17.28 6.13
CA LEU A 476 -25.86 17.55 5.25
C LEU A 476 -26.39 18.25 4.00
N VAL A 477 -25.88 19.45 3.74
CA VAL A 477 -26.26 20.25 2.59
C VAL A 477 -25.06 20.35 1.65
N VAL A 478 -25.27 19.99 0.39
CA VAL A 478 -24.27 20.12 -0.67
C VAL A 478 -24.78 21.14 -1.68
N GLU A 479 -23.96 22.14 -1.95
CA GLU A 479 -24.18 23.12 -3.00
C GLU A 479 -23.12 22.93 -4.09
N SER A 480 -23.57 22.81 -5.33
CA SER A 480 -22.68 22.73 -6.49
C SER A 480 -23.32 23.39 -7.69
N ARG A 481 -22.59 24.30 -8.34
CA ARG A 481 -23.05 25.07 -9.51
C ARG A 481 -24.46 25.68 -9.35
N GLY A 482 -24.74 26.24 -8.17
CA GLY A 482 -26.05 26.85 -7.85
C GLY A 482 -27.20 25.86 -7.61
N ARG A 483 -26.93 24.55 -7.61
CA ARG A 483 -27.89 23.51 -7.22
C ARG A 483 -27.64 23.07 -5.79
N LEU A 484 -28.71 22.82 -5.05
CA LEU A 484 -28.67 22.34 -3.68
C LEU A 484 -29.21 20.91 -3.60
N ALA A 485 -28.52 20.06 -2.87
CA ALA A 485 -28.98 18.74 -2.46
C ALA A 485 -28.81 18.58 -0.96
N THR A 486 -29.77 17.93 -0.29
CA THR A 486 -29.76 17.80 1.18
C THR A 486 -30.15 16.38 1.55
N VAL A 487 -29.49 15.84 2.58
CA VAL A 487 -29.88 14.59 3.21
C VAL A 487 -30.00 14.78 4.73
N PRO A 488 -31.08 14.30 5.37
CA PRO A 488 -31.18 14.32 6.82
C PRO A 488 -30.19 13.36 7.46
N LEU A 489 -29.63 13.77 8.59
CA LEU A 489 -28.73 12.98 9.42
C LEU A 489 -29.43 12.68 10.74
N VAL A 490 -29.36 11.43 11.18
CA VAL A 490 -29.97 10.99 12.44
C VAL A 490 -29.01 10.06 13.15
N VAL A 491 -28.79 10.30 14.44
CA VAL A 491 -28.03 9.44 15.35
C VAL A 491 -28.88 9.15 16.58
N GLU A 492 -28.89 7.89 17.01
CA GLU A 492 -29.52 7.49 18.27
C GLU A 492 -28.45 7.36 19.37
N VAL A 493 -28.62 8.08 20.48
CA VAL A 493 -27.74 7.95 21.65
C VAL A 493 -28.48 7.14 22.72
N PRO A 494 -28.14 5.84 22.94
CA PRO A 494 -28.78 5.06 24.00
C PRO A 494 -28.41 5.61 25.39
N SER A 495 -29.25 5.33 26.38
CA SER A 495 -29.06 5.70 27.79
C SER A 495 -28.04 4.80 28.51
N VAL A 496 -26.91 4.52 27.85
CA VAL A 496 -25.85 3.67 28.40
C VAL A 496 -24.49 4.29 28.14
N THR A 497 -23.62 4.19 29.15
CA THR A 497 -22.18 4.42 29.02
C THR A 497 -21.50 3.06 29.01
N LEU A 498 -20.75 2.77 27.96
CA LEU A 498 -20.06 1.47 27.84
C LEU A 498 -18.81 1.44 28.72
N PRO A 499 -18.47 0.29 29.33
CA PRO A 499 -17.21 0.14 30.04
C PRO A 499 -16.04 0.46 29.12
N ALA A 500 -14.89 0.85 29.69
CA ALA A 500 -13.66 0.97 28.92
C ALA A 500 -13.29 -0.39 28.30
N ALA A 501 -12.57 -0.37 27.18
CA ALA A 501 -11.97 -1.60 26.68
C ALA A 501 -11.00 -2.16 27.74
N ASP A 502 -10.90 -3.48 27.82
CA ASP A 502 -10.11 -4.20 28.85
C ASP A 502 -8.78 -4.73 28.32
N ARG A 503 -8.47 -4.50 27.04
CA ARG A 503 -7.29 -5.04 26.36
C ARG A 503 -6.80 -4.13 25.21
N PRO A 504 -5.50 -4.17 24.88
CA PRO A 504 -4.90 -3.30 23.88
C PRO A 504 -5.41 -3.60 22.47
N VAL A 505 -5.81 -2.54 21.78
CA VAL A 505 -6.20 -2.57 20.36
C VAL A 505 -5.55 -1.38 19.66
N GLY A 506 -4.87 -1.64 18.55
CA GLY A 506 -4.46 -0.59 17.63
C GLY A 506 -3.56 -1.06 16.50
N ILE A 507 -2.59 -0.23 16.13
CA ILE A 507 -1.79 -0.41 14.92
C ILE A 507 -0.29 -0.33 15.23
N TYR A 508 0.52 -0.87 14.33
CA TYR A 508 1.91 -0.47 14.23
C TYR A 508 2.02 0.89 13.57
N HIS A 509 2.88 1.75 14.08
CA HIS A 509 3.01 3.12 13.60
C HIS A 509 4.46 3.58 13.66
N ASP A 510 4.91 4.25 12.60
CA ASP A 510 6.27 4.75 12.47
C ASP A 510 6.28 6.26 12.16
N LEU A 511 7.43 6.88 12.40
CA LEU A 511 7.71 8.21 11.88
C LEU A 511 7.68 8.15 10.34
N PRO A 512 7.31 9.25 9.66
CA PRO A 512 7.42 9.32 8.22
C PRO A 512 8.86 9.00 7.75
N PRO A 513 9.07 8.19 6.69
CA PRO A 513 10.41 7.80 6.23
C PRO A 513 11.35 8.99 5.99
N TYR A 514 10.80 10.11 5.50
CA TYR A 514 11.58 11.33 5.28
C TYR A 514 12.24 11.92 6.53
N ALA A 515 11.75 11.59 7.73
CA ALA A 515 12.36 12.04 8.98
C ALA A 515 13.75 11.41 9.18
N ALA A 516 13.98 10.21 8.63
CA ALA A 516 15.30 9.58 8.61
C ALA A 516 16.22 10.18 7.54
N TRP A 517 15.65 10.63 6.41
CA TRP A 517 16.40 11.23 5.29
C TRP A 517 16.85 12.66 5.59
N PHE A 518 16.00 13.44 6.26
CA PHE A 518 16.23 14.84 6.60
C PHE A 518 16.14 15.05 8.11
N GLN A 519 17.27 14.91 8.80
CA GLN A 519 17.37 15.00 10.26
C GLN A 519 16.87 16.35 10.80
N GLU A 520 17.00 17.42 10.01
CA GLU A 520 16.48 18.74 10.34
C GLU A 520 14.96 18.79 10.49
N LEU A 521 14.22 17.81 9.95
CA LEU A 521 12.77 17.68 10.07
C LEU A 521 12.34 16.77 11.23
N GLY A 522 13.28 16.20 11.99
CA GLY A 522 12.99 15.24 13.06
C GLY A 522 12.09 15.79 14.17
N GLN A 523 12.23 17.08 14.52
CA GLN A 523 11.37 17.71 15.53
C GLN A 523 9.92 17.85 15.05
N ASP A 524 9.71 18.27 13.80
CA ASP A 524 8.37 18.37 13.22
C ASP A 524 7.72 17.00 13.05
N ALA A 525 8.48 15.98 12.64
CA ALA A 525 8.00 14.61 12.57
C ALA A 525 7.58 14.08 13.97
N ARG A 526 8.35 14.41 15.01
CA ARG A 526 8.03 14.03 16.40
C ARG A 526 6.79 14.77 16.94
N ARG A 527 6.61 16.04 16.60
CA ARG A 527 5.38 16.78 16.89
C ARG A 527 4.17 16.18 16.17
N GLY A 528 4.34 15.76 14.92
CA GLY A 528 3.32 15.05 14.17
C GLY A 528 2.91 13.74 14.85
N MET A 529 3.89 12.94 15.27
CA MET A 529 3.67 11.70 16.05
C MET A 529 2.82 11.96 17.30
N GLU A 530 3.08 13.01 18.08
CA GLU A 530 2.28 13.36 19.26
C GLU A 530 0.80 13.63 18.90
N CYS A 531 0.56 14.40 17.84
CA CYS A 531 -0.79 14.70 17.34
C CYS A 531 -1.49 13.43 16.83
N GLU A 532 -0.77 12.55 16.14
CA GLU A 532 -1.27 11.27 15.63
C GLU A 532 -1.66 10.32 16.76
N LEU A 533 -0.84 10.20 17.81
CA LEU A 533 -1.14 9.38 18.99
C LEU A 533 -2.41 9.86 19.70
N ARG A 534 -2.61 11.18 19.83
CA ARG A 534 -3.85 11.77 20.37
C ARG A 534 -5.05 11.49 19.48
N THR A 535 -4.91 11.61 18.16
CA THR A 535 -5.95 11.26 17.19
C THR A 535 -6.35 9.78 17.34
N MET A 536 -5.37 8.86 17.33
CA MET A 536 -5.60 7.43 17.50
C MET A 536 -6.30 7.12 18.83
N ARG A 537 -5.88 7.74 19.93
CA ARG A 537 -6.58 7.62 21.21
C ARG A 537 -8.03 8.13 21.11
N GLY A 538 -8.23 9.27 20.44
CA GLY A 538 -9.54 9.82 20.14
C GLY A 538 -10.41 8.89 19.30
N LEU A 539 -9.83 8.06 18.43
CA LEU A 539 -10.57 7.03 17.69
C LEU A 539 -10.90 5.79 18.53
N GLY A 540 -10.49 5.76 19.81
CA GLY A 540 -10.79 4.69 20.75
C GLY A 540 -9.66 3.69 20.94
N LEU A 541 -8.58 3.75 20.17
CA LEU A 541 -7.46 2.83 20.30
C LEU A 541 -6.87 2.91 21.72
N THR A 542 -6.38 1.76 22.21
CA THR A 542 -5.94 1.57 23.60
C THR A 542 -4.52 1.03 23.74
N GLY A 543 -4.00 0.38 22.69
CA GLY A 543 -2.62 -0.08 22.59
C GLY A 543 -2.07 0.18 21.17
N LEU A 544 -0.76 0.26 21.02
CA LEU A 544 -0.07 0.53 19.75
C LEU A 544 1.32 -0.12 19.75
N SER A 545 1.93 -0.20 18.57
CA SER A 545 3.38 -0.21 18.43
C SER A 545 3.83 1.16 17.92
N PRO A 546 4.09 2.15 18.79
CA PRO A 546 4.52 3.48 18.35
C PRO A 546 5.97 3.45 17.82
N ALA A 547 6.37 4.54 17.17
CA ALA A 547 7.71 4.75 16.63
C ALA A 547 8.75 4.98 17.74
N LEU A 548 9.07 3.92 18.48
CA LEU A 548 10.03 4.00 19.58
C LEU A 548 11.45 4.11 19.03
N ALA A 549 12.20 5.12 19.47
CA ALA A 549 13.62 5.22 19.19
C ALA A 549 14.37 3.94 19.62
N THR A 550 15.41 3.60 18.86
CA THR A 550 16.31 2.51 19.26
C THR A 550 17.29 3.03 20.30
N PRO A 551 17.39 2.40 21.49
CA PRO A 551 18.30 2.86 22.52
C PRO A 551 19.75 2.53 22.14
N TRP A 552 20.63 3.52 22.25
CA TRP A 552 22.07 3.38 22.01
C TRP A 552 22.87 3.64 23.28
N PRO A 553 24.10 3.12 23.42
CA PRO A 553 24.95 3.43 24.57
C PRO A 553 25.13 4.94 24.73
N GLY A 554 24.77 5.47 25.90
CA GLY A 554 24.86 6.91 26.20
C GLY A 554 23.66 7.76 25.77
N ASP A 555 22.67 7.19 25.06
CA ASP A 555 21.41 7.87 24.71
C ASP A 555 20.18 6.95 24.87
N PRO A 556 19.84 6.51 26.10
CA PRO A 556 18.59 5.81 26.37
C PRO A 556 17.38 6.78 26.46
N ALA A 557 17.61 8.09 26.40
CA ALA A 557 16.57 9.08 26.68
C ALA A 557 15.50 9.14 25.58
N GLY A 558 15.87 8.85 24.33
CA GLY A 558 14.96 8.84 23.18
C GLY A 558 13.74 7.93 23.41
N ILE A 559 13.98 6.63 23.68
CA ILE A 559 12.93 5.64 23.87
C ILE A 559 12.08 5.91 25.12
N VAL A 560 12.69 6.42 26.20
CA VAL A 560 11.98 6.83 27.41
C VAL A 560 11.04 8.01 27.11
N GLY A 561 11.48 8.98 26.30
CA GLY A 561 10.67 10.10 25.86
C GLY A 561 9.51 9.69 24.94
N ASP A 562 9.76 8.80 23.98
CA ASP A 562 8.70 8.32 23.06
C ASP A 562 7.64 7.51 23.80
N LEU A 563 8.06 6.69 24.77
CA LEU A 563 7.13 5.94 25.60
C LEU A 563 6.30 6.87 26.50
N ALA A 564 6.92 7.90 27.09
CA ALA A 564 6.22 8.91 27.88
C ALA A 564 5.15 9.63 27.03
N MET A 565 5.51 10.05 25.82
CA MET A 565 4.58 10.70 24.88
C MET A 565 3.36 9.82 24.58
N ALA A 566 3.55 8.51 24.35
CA ALA A 566 2.43 7.60 24.16
C ALA A 566 1.51 7.51 25.39
N ARG A 567 2.08 7.51 26.61
CA ARG A 567 1.30 7.52 27.86
C ARG A 567 0.54 8.82 28.05
N GLU A 568 1.18 9.96 27.78
CA GLU A 568 0.59 11.30 27.85
C GLU A 568 -0.55 11.48 26.83
N ALA A 569 -0.45 10.84 25.67
CA ALA A 569 -1.55 10.76 24.70
C ALA A 569 -2.74 9.88 25.17
N GLY A 570 -2.64 9.22 26.33
CA GLY A 570 -3.71 8.42 26.93
C GLY A 570 -3.69 6.94 26.58
N LEU A 571 -2.63 6.44 25.94
CA LEU A 571 -2.46 5.01 25.64
C LEU A 571 -1.91 4.31 26.87
N GLY A 572 -2.81 3.77 27.70
CA GLY A 572 -2.47 3.21 29.02
C GLY A 572 -2.19 1.71 29.08
N MET A 573 -2.47 0.95 28.02
CA MET A 573 -2.30 -0.51 28.00
C MET A 573 -0.92 -0.93 27.48
N ASP A 574 -0.67 -2.24 27.39
CA ASP A 574 0.58 -2.75 26.84
C ASP A 574 0.87 -2.19 25.45
N LEU A 575 2.09 -1.68 25.27
CA LEU A 575 2.62 -1.19 24.01
C LEU A 575 3.69 -2.16 23.51
N LEU A 576 3.79 -2.33 22.19
CA LEU A 576 4.79 -3.19 21.58
C LEU A 576 5.96 -2.33 21.06
N ALA A 577 7.19 -2.74 21.36
CA ALA A 577 8.41 -2.19 20.77
C ALA A 577 8.84 -3.10 19.61
N TYR A 578 8.45 -2.76 18.38
CA TYR A 578 8.60 -3.64 17.22
C TYR A 578 10.03 -3.72 16.65
N THR A 579 10.67 -2.58 16.40
CA THR A 579 11.99 -2.51 15.74
C THR A 579 13.23 -2.38 16.64
N PRO A 580 13.17 -1.84 17.88
CA PRO A 580 14.39 -1.52 18.64
C PRO A 580 15.35 -2.71 18.86
N VAL A 581 14.85 -3.88 19.27
CA VAL A 581 15.72 -5.06 19.51
C VAL A 581 16.37 -5.54 18.21
N LYS A 582 15.61 -5.60 17.11
CA LYS A 582 16.12 -6.02 15.79
C LYS A 582 17.31 -5.14 15.38
N ARG A 583 17.15 -3.81 15.48
CA ARG A 583 18.19 -2.82 15.14
C ARG A 583 19.41 -2.89 16.07
N MET A 584 19.20 -3.09 17.38
CA MET A 584 20.31 -3.29 18.32
C MET A 584 21.13 -4.54 18.00
N VAL A 585 20.47 -5.66 17.70
CA VAL A 585 21.16 -6.92 17.35
C VAL A 585 21.89 -6.79 16.03
N GLU A 586 21.27 -6.22 15.01
CA GLU A 586 21.88 -6.00 13.69
C GLU A 586 23.17 -5.18 13.79
N GLN A 587 23.17 -4.10 14.58
CA GLN A 587 24.31 -3.19 14.64
C GLN A 587 25.38 -3.60 15.66
N ARG A 588 25.02 -4.25 16.78
CA ARG A 588 25.93 -4.46 17.93
C ARG A 588 26.01 -5.92 18.39
N GLY A 589 25.17 -6.79 17.86
CA GLY A 589 25.07 -8.19 18.27
C GLY A 589 24.39 -8.38 19.64
N ILE A 590 24.07 -9.64 19.94
CA ILE A 590 23.30 -10.04 21.14
C ILE A 590 24.05 -9.74 22.45
N ALA A 591 25.39 -9.77 22.44
CA ALA A 591 26.21 -9.68 23.65
C ALA A 591 26.08 -8.33 24.40
N MET A 592 25.75 -7.25 23.69
CA MET A 592 25.61 -5.91 24.28
C MET A 592 24.22 -5.61 24.84
N LEU A 593 23.23 -6.47 24.55
CA LEU A 593 21.84 -6.24 24.98
C LEU A 593 21.64 -6.13 26.49
N PRO A 594 22.27 -6.94 27.36
CA PRO A 594 22.00 -6.87 28.79
C PRO A 594 22.25 -5.48 29.37
N GLU A 595 23.37 -4.85 29.02
CA GLU A 595 23.73 -3.51 29.48
C GLU A 595 22.73 -2.45 28.99
N LEU A 596 22.38 -2.50 27.69
CA LEU A 596 21.41 -1.58 27.09
C LEU A 596 20.03 -1.70 27.72
N MET A 597 19.56 -2.94 27.92
CA MET A 597 18.28 -3.21 28.54
C MET A 597 18.23 -2.73 30.00
N GLN A 598 19.33 -2.88 30.75
CA GLN A 598 19.44 -2.36 32.11
C GLN A 598 19.34 -0.83 32.16
N GLN A 599 20.03 -0.12 31.26
CA GLN A 599 19.98 1.35 31.18
C GLN A 599 18.57 1.84 30.84
N VAL A 600 17.92 1.20 29.87
CA VAL A 600 16.55 1.54 29.46
C VAL A 600 15.54 1.25 30.58
N ALA A 601 15.65 0.10 31.25
CA ALA A 601 14.79 -0.25 32.38
C ALA A 601 14.92 0.76 33.54
N ALA A 602 16.14 1.21 33.84
CA ALA A 602 16.37 2.27 34.83
C ALA A 602 15.71 3.59 34.41
N GLY A 603 15.79 3.96 33.14
CA GLY A 603 15.14 5.15 32.58
C GLY A 603 13.61 5.10 32.67
N PHE A 604 13.00 3.94 32.38
CA PHE A 604 11.56 3.74 32.56
C PHE A 604 11.16 3.83 34.03
N ALA A 605 11.90 3.18 34.93
CA ALA A 605 11.63 3.21 36.37
C ALA A 605 11.71 4.63 36.93
N ALA A 606 12.71 5.42 36.51
CA ALA A 606 12.88 6.80 36.96
C ALA A 606 11.71 7.73 36.57
N ARG A 607 10.96 7.39 35.51
CA ARG A 607 9.76 8.12 35.07
C ARG A 607 8.44 7.44 35.43
N GLY A 608 8.47 6.33 36.18
CA GLY A 608 7.27 5.56 36.49
C GLY A 608 6.58 4.96 35.26
N LEU A 609 7.33 4.71 34.18
CA LEU A 609 6.78 4.16 32.94
C LEU A 609 6.82 2.62 32.96
N PRO A 610 5.73 1.94 32.59
CA PRO A 610 5.76 0.49 32.40
C PRO A 610 6.52 0.13 31.11
N ALA A 611 7.44 -0.83 31.19
CA ALA A 611 8.20 -1.29 30.03
C ALA A 611 7.28 -1.81 28.91
N PRO A 612 7.61 -1.55 27.62
CA PRO A 612 6.89 -2.14 26.50
C PRO A 612 7.17 -3.64 26.40
N VAL A 613 6.38 -4.33 25.60
CA VAL A 613 6.66 -5.70 25.18
C VAL A 613 7.63 -5.65 24.00
N TRP A 614 8.77 -6.34 24.09
CA TRP A 614 9.84 -6.25 23.08
C TRP A 614 9.65 -7.30 21.98
N SER A 615 9.49 -6.89 20.73
CA SER A 615 9.42 -7.84 19.62
C SER A 615 10.82 -8.38 19.29
N ILE A 616 10.97 -9.70 19.26
CA ILE A 616 12.26 -10.38 19.00
C ILE A 616 12.22 -11.35 17.81
N ALA A 617 11.04 -11.61 17.25
CA ALA A 617 10.86 -12.51 16.11
C ALA A 617 9.70 -12.02 15.26
N ASP A 618 9.84 -12.09 13.94
CA ASP A 618 8.84 -11.61 13.00
C ASP A 618 8.67 -12.61 11.86
N GLU A 619 7.53 -13.28 11.87
CA GLU A 619 7.16 -14.34 10.92
C GLU A 619 8.29 -15.36 10.68
N PRO A 620 8.86 -15.97 11.75
CA PRO A 620 10.07 -16.82 11.66
C PRO A 620 9.86 -18.07 10.80
N GLY A 621 8.62 -18.46 10.51
CA GLY A 621 8.29 -19.51 9.58
C GLY A 621 8.62 -19.19 8.12
N ASN A 622 8.87 -17.91 7.77
CA ASN A 622 9.31 -17.49 6.44
C ASN A 622 10.81 -17.82 6.21
N PRO A 623 11.21 -18.28 5.01
CA PRO A 623 12.62 -18.56 4.71
C PRO A 623 13.52 -17.35 4.97
N GLY A 624 14.58 -17.53 5.77
CA GLY A 624 15.52 -16.45 6.13
C GLY A 624 15.07 -15.54 7.27
N SER A 625 13.84 -15.69 7.79
CA SER A 625 13.29 -14.84 8.85
C SER A 625 13.48 -15.39 10.27
N LEU A 626 13.98 -16.62 10.43
CA LEU A 626 14.30 -17.19 11.74
C LEU A 626 15.63 -16.64 12.27
N PRO A 627 15.65 -15.88 13.38
CA PRO A 627 16.91 -15.46 13.98
C PRO A 627 17.69 -16.69 14.48
N ALA A 628 19.00 -16.71 14.23
CA ALA A 628 19.84 -17.88 14.47
C ALA A 628 19.93 -18.34 15.94
N ASP A 629 19.47 -17.53 16.92
CA ASP A 629 19.49 -17.89 18.34
C ASP A 629 18.45 -17.10 19.19
N LEU A 630 17.16 -17.39 18.98
CA LEU A 630 16.05 -16.74 19.70
C LEU A 630 16.11 -16.94 21.23
N GLU A 631 16.56 -18.11 21.69
CA GLU A 631 16.69 -18.41 23.12
C GLU A 631 17.75 -17.52 23.77
N ARG A 632 18.93 -17.40 23.16
CA ARG A 632 19.98 -16.51 23.64
C ARG A 632 19.56 -15.05 23.59
N LEU A 633 18.83 -14.64 22.54
CA LEU A 633 18.30 -13.28 22.44
C LEU A 633 17.37 -12.95 23.62
N ARG A 634 16.39 -13.82 23.88
CA ARG A 634 15.51 -13.69 25.06
C ARG A 634 16.31 -13.70 26.37
N GLY A 635 17.29 -14.60 26.50
CA GLY A 635 18.15 -14.70 27.68
C GLY A 635 18.93 -13.41 27.94
N ALA A 636 19.50 -12.80 26.90
CA ALA A 636 20.25 -11.54 27.00
C ALA A 636 19.37 -10.36 27.43
N ILE A 637 18.14 -10.28 26.90
CA ILE A 637 17.17 -9.26 27.31
C ILE A 637 16.83 -9.41 28.80
N ARG A 638 16.53 -10.64 29.25
CA ARG A 638 16.18 -10.92 30.64
C ARG A 638 17.34 -10.77 31.63
N LEU A 639 18.57 -10.89 31.15
CA LEU A 639 19.76 -10.61 31.96
C LEU A 639 19.87 -9.12 32.29
N GLY A 640 19.49 -8.25 31.35
CA GLY A 640 19.46 -6.79 31.56
C GLY A 640 18.23 -6.30 32.32
N ASP A 641 17.08 -6.93 32.09
CA ASP A 641 15.83 -6.68 32.83
C ASP A 641 15.05 -7.98 33.03
N ALA A 642 15.08 -8.52 34.25
CA ALA A 642 14.41 -9.77 34.60
C ALA A 642 12.87 -9.71 34.43
N LYS A 643 12.27 -8.51 34.36
CA LYS A 643 10.83 -8.30 34.14
C LYS A 643 10.47 -8.05 32.68
N ALA A 644 11.45 -7.93 31.78
CA ALA A 644 11.20 -7.68 30.38
C ALA A 644 10.38 -8.82 29.75
N ARG A 645 9.29 -8.44 29.08
CA ARG A 645 8.46 -9.34 28.29
C ARG A 645 8.85 -9.30 26.83
N VAL A 646 8.91 -10.45 26.18
CA VAL A 646 9.24 -10.57 24.76
C VAL A 646 8.07 -11.08 23.93
N ALA A 647 8.00 -10.65 22.67
CA ALA A 647 6.98 -11.03 21.71
C ALA A 647 7.54 -11.61 20.41
N GLY A 648 6.72 -12.44 19.76
CA GLY A 648 6.96 -12.94 18.41
C GLY A 648 5.69 -12.88 17.54
N GLN A 649 5.83 -12.41 16.29
CA GLN A 649 4.77 -12.50 15.28
C GLN A 649 4.85 -13.87 14.58
N LEU A 650 3.80 -14.68 14.68
CA LEU A 650 3.74 -16.04 14.14
C LEU A 650 2.69 -16.12 13.02
N ASN A 651 3.04 -16.72 11.89
CA ASN A 651 2.25 -16.66 10.66
C ASN A 651 1.99 -18.01 9.99
N ARG A 652 2.55 -19.11 10.53
CA ARG A 652 2.37 -20.47 9.98
C ARG A 652 2.06 -21.49 11.05
N PRO A 653 1.35 -22.59 10.71
CA PRO A 653 1.05 -23.64 11.68
C PRO A 653 2.29 -24.27 12.34
N ALA A 654 3.40 -24.33 11.61
CA ALA A 654 4.68 -24.85 12.08
C ALA A 654 5.31 -24.00 13.19
N ASP A 655 4.95 -22.72 13.30
CA ASP A 655 5.48 -21.81 14.33
C ASP A 655 4.99 -22.16 15.75
N ARG A 656 4.03 -23.09 15.89
CA ARG A 656 3.55 -23.60 17.18
C ARG A 656 4.69 -24.08 18.08
N GLN A 657 5.76 -24.61 17.50
CA GLN A 657 6.94 -25.05 18.24
C GLN A 657 7.67 -23.90 18.97
N LEU A 658 7.49 -22.67 18.51
CA LEU A 658 8.16 -21.48 19.06
C LEU A 658 7.37 -20.81 20.18
N LEU A 659 6.14 -21.25 20.47
CA LEU A 659 5.26 -20.61 21.47
C LEU A 659 5.92 -20.46 22.85
N GLY A 660 6.72 -21.44 23.28
CA GLY A 660 7.42 -21.42 24.57
C GLY A 660 8.53 -20.36 24.68
N LEU A 661 8.92 -19.73 23.56
CA LEU A 661 9.96 -18.72 23.51
C LEU A 661 9.46 -17.32 23.84
N PHE A 662 8.14 -17.08 23.88
CA PHE A 662 7.57 -15.73 24.01
C PHE A 662 6.63 -15.58 25.21
N ASP A 663 6.55 -14.37 25.75
CA ASP A 663 5.56 -13.99 26.77
C ASP A 663 4.25 -13.53 26.11
N VAL A 664 4.35 -12.87 24.95
CA VAL A 664 3.23 -12.45 24.10
C VAL A 664 3.41 -13.04 22.71
N VAL A 665 2.37 -13.62 22.14
CA VAL A 665 2.41 -14.18 20.77
C VAL A 665 1.38 -13.48 19.90
N LEU A 666 1.83 -12.94 18.77
CA LEU A 666 0.98 -12.24 17.82
C LEU A 666 0.61 -13.22 16.70
N LEU A 667 -0.67 -13.56 16.60
CA LEU A 667 -1.17 -14.63 15.74
C LEU A 667 -2.02 -14.06 14.61
N ASN A 668 -1.71 -14.44 13.37
CA ASN A 668 -2.52 -14.09 12.20
C ASN A 668 -3.32 -15.28 11.64
N ALA A 669 -4.15 -15.02 10.63
CA ALA A 669 -4.97 -16.06 9.98
C ALA A 669 -4.15 -17.19 9.32
N GLY A 670 -2.88 -16.94 8.98
CA GLY A 670 -1.95 -17.95 8.47
C GLY A 670 -1.49 -18.96 9.53
N PHE A 671 -1.31 -18.53 10.78
CA PHE A 671 -1.02 -19.41 11.92
C PHE A 671 -2.23 -20.32 12.25
N GLY A 672 -3.43 -19.76 12.06
CA GLY A 672 -4.72 -20.35 12.37
C GLY A 672 -5.21 -19.90 13.75
N ILE A 673 -6.36 -19.22 13.78
CA ILE A 673 -6.97 -18.72 15.00
C ILE A 673 -8.06 -19.68 15.45
N ASP A 674 -8.03 -20.06 16.72
CA ASP A 674 -9.05 -20.88 17.36
C ASP A 674 -9.19 -20.50 18.83
N ALA A 675 -10.42 -20.21 19.24
CA ALA A 675 -10.72 -19.75 20.59
C ALA A 675 -10.33 -20.77 21.67
N GLN A 676 -10.51 -22.08 21.43
CA GLN A 676 -10.17 -23.10 22.42
C GLN A 676 -8.66 -23.23 22.59
N GLU A 677 -7.90 -23.16 21.49
CA GLU A 677 -6.43 -23.11 21.53
C GLU A 677 -5.93 -21.89 22.29
N ILE A 678 -6.47 -20.70 21.99
CA ILE A 678 -6.12 -19.46 22.70
C ILE A 678 -6.38 -19.57 24.19
N GLN A 679 -7.54 -20.10 24.61
CA GLN A 679 -7.84 -20.30 26.03
C GLN A 679 -6.90 -21.32 26.70
N ARG A 680 -6.44 -22.35 25.98
CA ARG A 680 -5.42 -23.29 26.48
C ARG A 680 -4.09 -22.56 26.68
N TRP A 681 -3.62 -21.80 25.70
CA TRP A 681 -2.34 -21.09 25.77
C TRP A 681 -2.28 -20.05 26.89
N ARG A 682 -3.37 -19.32 27.10
CA ARG A 682 -3.50 -18.38 28.23
C ARG A 682 -3.32 -19.05 29.60
N LYS A 683 -3.55 -20.36 29.72
CA LYS A 683 -3.32 -21.13 30.95
C LYS A 683 -1.91 -21.72 31.05
N THR A 684 -1.22 -21.89 29.92
CA THR A 684 0.05 -22.63 29.85
C THR A 684 1.29 -21.76 29.64
N GLY A 685 1.13 -20.44 29.42
CA GLY A 685 2.27 -19.51 29.39
C GLY A 685 2.07 -18.28 28.50
N PRO A 686 2.03 -18.42 27.16
CA PRO A 686 2.04 -17.27 26.27
C PRO A 686 0.69 -16.54 26.26
N THR A 687 0.76 -15.22 26.12
CA THR A 687 -0.40 -14.31 26.02
C THR A 687 -0.73 -14.04 24.55
N PRO A 688 -1.81 -14.62 23.98
CA PRO A 688 -2.07 -14.50 22.55
C PRO A 688 -2.75 -13.18 22.21
N TRP A 689 -2.23 -12.49 21.21
CA TRP A 689 -2.82 -11.31 20.56
C TRP A 689 -3.18 -11.67 19.12
N LEU A 690 -4.25 -11.07 18.60
CA LEU A 690 -4.55 -11.12 17.18
C LEU A 690 -3.60 -10.18 16.43
N TYR A 691 -3.23 -10.54 15.21
CA TYR A 691 -2.29 -9.77 14.41
C TYR A 691 -2.65 -9.83 12.92
N ASN A 692 -2.63 -8.66 12.27
CA ASN A 692 -2.78 -8.52 10.81
C ASN A 692 -3.96 -9.36 10.26
N MET A 693 -5.14 -9.13 10.82
CA MET A 693 -6.34 -9.92 10.52
C MET A 693 -7.08 -9.30 9.32
N PRO A 694 -7.69 -10.11 8.44
CA PRO A 694 -8.23 -9.57 7.19
C PRO A 694 -9.45 -8.67 7.34
N ASP A 695 -10.36 -8.94 8.30
CA ASP A 695 -11.41 -8.01 8.72
C ASP A 695 -10.99 -7.30 10.01
N VAL A 696 -10.52 -6.06 9.85
CA VAL A 696 -9.91 -5.26 10.92
C VAL A 696 -10.92 -4.80 11.98
N GLU A 697 -12.19 -4.68 11.63
CA GLU A 697 -13.26 -4.27 12.55
C GLU A 697 -13.64 -5.43 13.46
N ALA A 698 -13.90 -6.59 12.86
CA ALA A 698 -14.21 -7.80 13.61
C ALA A 698 -13.05 -8.18 14.53
N ALA A 699 -11.80 -8.09 14.04
CA ALA A 699 -10.60 -8.38 14.80
C ALA A 699 -10.33 -7.42 15.95
N ALA A 700 -10.83 -6.17 15.89
CA ALA A 700 -10.75 -5.20 16.97
C ALA A 700 -11.89 -5.34 18.01
N GLY A 701 -13.00 -5.96 17.61
CA GLY A 701 -14.24 -6.01 18.39
C GLY A 701 -14.75 -7.41 18.68
N PHE A 702 -15.80 -7.82 17.95
CA PHE A 702 -16.53 -9.05 18.19
C PHE A 702 -15.65 -10.31 18.18
N HIS A 703 -14.70 -10.42 17.25
CA HIS A 703 -13.84 -11.59 17.16
C HIS A 703 -12.77 -11.61 18.27
N LEU A 704 -12.23 -10.45 18.64
CA LEU A 704 -11.33 -10.31 19.79
C LEU A 704 -12.01 -10.73 21.10
N TRP A 705 -13.28 -10.31 21.28
CA TRP A 705 -14.10 -10.80 22.38
C TRP A 705 -14.30 -12.32 22.30
N ARG A 706 -14.72 -12.84 21.14
CA ARG A 706 -15.12 -14.24 20.96
C ARG A 706 -13.98 -15.24 21.17
N THR A 707 -12.78 -14.89 20.73
CA THR A 707 -11.56 -15.70 20.90
C THR A 707 -11.01 -15.59 22.32
N GLY A 708 -11.25 -14.46 22.98
CA GLY A 708 -10.65 -14.13 24.26
C GLY A 708 -9.14 -13.90 24.17
N ALA A 709 -8.63 -13.52 22.99
CA ALA A 709 -7.28 -13.01 22.84
C ALA A 709 -7.09 -11.74 23.69
N ALA A 710 -5.87 -11.52 24.14
CA ALA A 710 -5.50 -10.49 25.09
C ALA A 710 -5.11 -9.15 24.45
N GLY A 711 -5.22 -9.03 23.12
CA GLY A 711 -4.95 -7.81 22.39
C GLY A 711 -5.07 -7.99 20.88
N TYR A 712 -4.99 -6.88 20.15
CA TYR A 712 -4.97 -6.86 18.68
C TYR A 712 -4.05 -5.76 18.16
N LEU A 713 -3.20 -6.10 17.19
CA LEU A 713 -2.40 -5.14 16.43
C LEU A 713 -2.55 -5.35 14.92
N GLN A 714 -2.91 -4.27 14.20
CA GLN A 714 -2.96 -4.25 12.75
C GLN A 714 -1.71 -3.61 12.15
N TRP A 715 -1.16 -4.24 11.11
CA TRP A 715 -0.08 -3.70 10.30
C TRP A 715 -0.66 -2.96 9.08
N HIS A 716 -0.34 -1.70 8.74
CA HIS A 716 0.52 -0.70 9.41
C HIS A 716 -0.05 0.72 9.23
N GLY A 717 0.29 1.63 10.13
CA GLY A 717 -0.01 3.07 10.05
C GLY A 717 0.62 3.70 8.82
N ARG A 718 1.90 3.39 8.59
CA ARG A 718 2.75 3.87 7.50
C ARG A 718 3.83 2.85 7.14
N ALA A 719 3.63 2.08 6.09
CA ALA A 719 4.68 1.26 5.46
C ALA A 719 4.65 1.61 3.98
N ILE A 720 5.67 2.36 3.53
CA ILE A 720 5.69 2.99 2.20
C ILE A 720 6.61 2.19 1.28
N GLY A 721 6.16 1.90 0.07
CA GLY A 721 6.98 1.30 -0.98
C GLY A 721 8.12 2.25 -1.37
N ALA A 722 7.81 3.36 -2.03
CA ALA A 722 8.76 4.47 -2.24
C ALA A 722 8.05 5.83 -2.30
N ASP A 723 7.30 6.14 -3.36
CA ASP A 723 6.39 7.30 -3.42
C ASP A 723 5.06 6.91 -2.77
N PRO A 724 4.64 7.55 -1.66
CA PRO A 724 3.43 7.19 -0.92
C PRO A 724 2.11 7.40 -1.70
N PHE A 725 2.18 7.90 -2.93
CA PHE A 725 1.04 8.10 -3.82
C PHE A 725 1.20 7.34 -5.15
N ASP A 726 2.10 6.36 -5.24
CA ASP A 726 2.29 5.50 -6.42
C ASP A 726 2.30 4.02 -6.00
N PRO A 727 1.16 3.30 -6.11
CA PRO A 727 1.07 1.90 -5.67
C PRO A 727 1.86 0.92 -6.55
N THR A 728 2.60 1.41 -7.56
CA THR A 728 3.26 0.59 -8.60
C THR A 728 4.78 0.66 -8.59
N ASP A 729 5.37 1.45 -7.70
CA ASP A 729 6.81 1.74 -7.70
C ASP A 729 7.66 0.82 -6.80
N SER A 730 7.02 -0.13 -6.11
CA SER A 730 7.65 -1.16 -5.29
C SER A 730 7.00 -2.53 -5.51
N GLY A 731 7.68 -3.59 -5.07
CA GLY A 731 7.14 -4.96 -5.04
C GLY A 731 5.93 -5.08 -4.11
N GLU A 732 5.89 -4.28 -3.05
CA GLU A 732 4.78 -4.19 -2.11
C GLU A 732 4.03 -2.86 -2.23
N ALA A 733 2.72 -2.87 -1.96
CA ALA A 733 1.89 -1.68 -1.96
C ALA A 733 2.15 -0.84 -0.71
N ASP A 734 1.88 0.46 -0.80
CA ASP A 734 1.82 1.31 0.39
C ASP A 734 0.69 0.85 1.33
N VAL A 735 1.02 0.59 2.60
CA VAL A 735 0.05 0.35 3.66
C VAL A 735 0.01 1.58 4.55
N GLN A 736 -1.08 2.34 4.45
CA GLN A 736 -1.21 3.66 5.06
C GLN A 736 -2.53 3.82 5.82
N LEU A 737 -2.69 3.16 6.98
CA LEU A 737 -3.86 3.41 7.82
C LEU A 737 -3.93 4.87 8.30
N TYR A 738 -2.78 5.53 8.37
CA TYR A 738 -2.63 6.96 8.62
C TYR A 738 -1.82 7.59 7.46
N PRO A 739 -2.51 8.03 6.38
CA PRO A 739 -1.87 8.54 5.16
C PRO A 739 -0.82 9.63 5.38
N MET A 740 0.18 9.67 4.50
CA MET A 740 1.17 10.75 4.47
C MET A 740 0.50 12.09 4.16
N GLN A 741 0.75 13.08 5.01
CA GLN A 741 0.20 14.43 4.89
C GLN A 741 1.26 15.49 5.21
N PRO A 742 1.24 16.66 4.53
CA PRO A 742 2.25 17.70 4.72
C PRO A 742 2.12 18.43 6.06
N GLU A 743 0.92 18.50 6.62
CA GLU A 743 0.66 19.16 7.90
C GLU A 743 0.71 18.15 9.06
N ALA A 744 1.70 18.30 9.94
CA ALA A 744 1.95 17.39 11.05
C ALA A 744 0.76 17.30 12.06
N CYS A 745 0.02 18.39 12.26
CA CYS A 745 -1.07 18.48 13.24
C CYS A 745 -2.32 19.11 12.63
N ALA A 746 -2.76 18.60 11.49
CA ALA A 746 -4.01 19.03 10.87
C ALA A 746 -5.19 18.89 11.85
N ALA A 747 -6.08 19.90 11.88
CA ALA A 747 -7.24 19.91 12.78
C ALA A 747 -8.18 18.72 12.53
N VAL A 748 -8.34 18.34 11.26
CA VAL A 748 -8.99 17.10 10.83
C VAL A 748 -7.99 16.35 9.96
N PRO A 749 -7.30 15.32 10.48
CA PRO A 749 -6.29 14.60 9.71
C PRO A 749 -6.89 13.72 8.63
N ASP A 750 -6.09 13.48 7.58
CA ASP A 750 -6.36 12.47 6.57
C ASP A 750 -6.27 11.07 7.22
N LEU A 751 -7.21 10.17 6.91
CA LEU A 751 -7.30 8.82 7.51
C LEU A 751 -7.70 7.79 6.45
N ASP A 752 -7.23 6.56 6.57
CA ASP A 752 -7.83 5.42 5.85
C ASP A 752 -9.10 4.97 6.61
N LEU A 753 -10.16 4.60 5.89
CA LEU A 753 -11.40 4.09 6.48
C LEU A 753 -11.14 2.91 7.43
N ARG A 754 -10.17 2.05 7.15
CA ARG A 754 -9.83 0.90 7.98
C ARG A 754 -9.38 1.31 9.39
N LEU A 755 -8.80 2.49 9.57
CA LEU A 755 -8.48 3.00 10.91
C LEU A 755 -9.75 3.37 11.69
N LEU A 756 -10.76 3.92 11.02
CA LEU A 756 -12.08 4.16 11.62
C LEU A 756 -12.78 2.85 11.96
N GLN A 757 -12.68 1.84 11.09
CA GLN A 757 -13.19 0.48 11.32
C GLN A 757 -12.58 -0.16 12.57
N ILE A 758 -11.27 -0.03 12.79
CA ILE A 758 -10.62 -0.48 14.03
C ILE A 758 -11.22 0.26 15.24
N GLY A 759 -11.39 1.59 15.15
CA GLY A 759 -12.01 2.38 16.22
C GLY A 759 -13.45 1.96 16.57
N ARG A 760 -14.26 1.63 15.55
CA ARG A 760 -15.61 1.05 15.76
C ARG A 760 -15.55 -0.34 16.34
N GLY A 761 -14.60 -1.17 15.92
CA GLY A 761 -14.36 -2.47 16.54
C GLY A 761 -14.04 -2.35 18.03
N VAL A 762 -13.29 -1.34 18.46
CA VAL A 762 -13.11 -1.07 19.90
C VAL A 762 -14.44 -0.74 20.59
N ALA A 763 -15.33 0.02 19.96
CA ALA A 763 -16.66 0.26 20.49
C ALA A 763 -17.49 -1.04 20.58
N ASP A 764 -17.36 -1.96 19.63
CA ASP A 764 -18.01 -3.27 19.67
C ASP A 764 -17.48 -4.16 20.79
N LEU A 765 -16.16 -4.16 21.04
CA LEU A 765 -15.58 -4.84 22.20
C LEU A 765 -16.24 -4.33 23.49
N ARG A 766 -16.36 -3.01 23.63
CA ARG A 766 -16.98 -2.38 24.82
C ARG A 766 -18.46 -2.73 24.95
N TRP A 767 -19.18 -2.87 23.84
CA TRP A 767 -20.54 -3.39 23.85
C TRP A 767 -20.62 -4.83 24.36
N MET A 768 -19.70 -5.70 23.95
CA MET A 768 -19.66 -7.08 24.43
C MET A 768 -19.33 -7.16 25.92
N LEU A 769 -18.39 -6.33 26.41
CA LEU A 769 -18.09 -6.22 27.84
C LEU A 769 -19.30 -5.73 28.65
N TRP A 770 -20.05 -4.75 28.12
CA TRP A 770 -21.31 -4.33 28.72
C TRP A 770 -22.33 -5.47 28.75
N LEU A 771 -22.49 -6.20 27.65
CA LEU A 771 -23.46 -7.29 27.53
C LEU A 771 -23.15 -8.42 28.52
N GLU A 772 -21.88 -8.76 28.72
CA GLU A 772 -21.46 -9.74 29.73
C GLU A 772 -21.82 -9.30 31.15
N ALA A 773 -21.59 -8.03 31.49
CA ALA A 773 -21.98 -7.48 32.78
C ALA A 773 -23.51 -7.45 32.97
N ALA A 774 -24.25 -7.07 31.92
CA ALA A 774 -25.71 -7.02 31.94
C ALA A 774 -26.34 -8.43 32.05
N ALA A 775 -25.75 -9.42 31.38
CA ALA A 775 -26.17 -10.83 31.43
C ALA A 775 -26.11 -11.44 32.84
N ALA A 776 -25.34 -10.87 33.77
CA ALA A 776 -25.40 -11.31 35.17
C ALA A 776 -26.77 -11.03 35.83
N ARG A 777 -27.55 -10.07 35.30
CA ARG A 777 -28.74 -9.52 35.97
C ARG A 777 -30.00 -9.51 35.10
N ASP A 778 -29.86 -9.48 33.77
CA ASP A 778 -30.97 -9.42 32.83
C ASP A 778 -31.06 -10.69 31.96
N ALA A 779 -32.25 -11.28 31.88
CA ALA A 779 -32.46 -12.52 31.12
C ALA A 779 -32.39 -12.31 29.60
N GLY A 780 -32.81 -11.16 29.08
CA GLY A 780 -32.68 -10.80 27.67
C GLY A 780 -31.22 -10.60 27.28
N ALA A 781 -30.42 -9.96 28.14
CA ALA A 781 -28.98 -9.85 27.97
C ALA A 781 -28.29 -11.22 27.95
N ARG A 782 -28.69 -12.17 28.83
CA ARG A 782 -28.21 -13.56 28.76
C ARG A 782 -28.54 -14.25 27.44
N GLY A 783 -29.78 -14.09 26.96
CA GLY A 783 -30.22 -14.64 25.68
C GLY A 783 -29.39 -14.11 24.52
N LEU A 784 -29.29 -12.78 24.39
CA LEU A 784 -28.51 -12.15 23.33
C LEU A 784 -27.03 -12.51 23.39
N LEU A 785 -26.43 -12.62 24.58
CA LEU A 785 -25.04 -13.05 24.74
C LEU A 785 -24.83 -14.46 24.22
N ALA A 786 -25.76 -15.37 24.50
CA ALA A 786 -25.70 -16.75 24.01
C ALA A 786 -25.86 -16.83 22.48
N GLU A 787 -26.78 -16.06 21.90
CA GLU A 787 -26.97 -15.94 20.46
C GLU A 787 -25.72 -15.42 19.75
N LEU A 788 -25.18 -14.27 20.21
CA LEU A 788 -23.98 -13.68 19.62
C LEU A 788 -22.77 -14.61 19.73
N ARG A 789 -22.64 -15.38 20.82
CA ARG A 789 -21.57 -16.38 20.96
C ARG A 789 -21.65 -17.51 19.93
N GLN A 790 -22.85 -17.83 19.45
CA GLN A 790 -23.08 -18.82 18.38
C GLN A 790 -22.84 -18.22 16.99
N GLU A 791 -23.29 -16.99 16.76
CA GLU A 791 -23.15 -16.31 15.46
C GLU A 791 -21.73 -15.85 15.17
N ILE A 792 -20.98 -15.39 16.19
CA ILE A 792 -19.61 -14.89 16.01
C ILE A 792 -18.64 -16.09 15.89
N PRO A 793 -17.87 -16.20 14.80
CA PRO A 793 -16.95 -17.31 14.58
C PRO A 793 -15.91 -17.46 15.69
N ALA A 794 -15.72 -18.70 16.14
CA ALA A 794 -14.75 -19.06 17.18
C ALA A 794 -13.31 -19.18 16.65
N GLY A 795 -13.14 -19.23 15.34
CA GLY A 795 -11.84 -19.37 14.70
C GLY A 795 -11.79 -18.64 13.36
N TRP A 796 -10.60 -18.57 12.80
CA TRP A 796 -10.33 -17.91 11.52
C TRP A 796 -9.14 -18.59 10.85
N ARG A 797 -9.33 -19.04 9.61
CA ARG A 797 -8.26 -19.59 8.79
C ARG A 797 -8.05 -18.74 7.54
N ARG A 798 -6.84 -18.83 6.98
CA ARG A 798 -6.49 -18.18 5.72
C ARG A 798 -7.51 -18.54 4.63
N GLY A 799 -8.06 -17.51 3.97
CA GLY A 799 -9.01 -17.68 2.86
C GLY A 799 -10.48 -17.84 3.28
N GLU A 800 -10.78 -17.86 4.57
CA GLU A 800 -12.15 -17.87 5.08
C GLU A 800 -12.55 -16.43 5.46
N ALA A 801 -13.39 -15.77 4.66
CA ALA A 801 -14.02 -14.52 5.04
C ALA A 801 -15.45 -14.82 5.54
N PRO A 802 -15.68 -14.96 6.85
CA PRO A 802 -17.04 -15.14 7.34
C PRO A 802 -17.87 -13.90 7.01
N LEU A 803 -19.09 -14.08 6.50
CA LEU A 803 -20.04 -12.98 6.36
C LEU A 803 -20.54 -12.62 7.77
N LEU A 804 -20.20 -11.42 8.25
CA LEU A 804 -20.55 -10.94 9.60
C LEU A 804 -21.63 -9.85 9.51
N ASP A 805 -22.77 -10.03 10.20
CA ASP A 805 -23.80 -8.99 10.34
C ASP A 805 -23.52 -8.07 11.54
N MET A 806 -22.31 -7.49 11.59
CA MET A 806 -21.94 -6.55 12.66
C MET A 806 -22.93 -5.39 12.81
N PRO A 807 -23.48 -4.78 11.72
CA PRO A 807 -24.52 -3.77 11.85
C PRO A 807 -25.79 -4.28 12.56
N GLY A 808 -26.24 -5.50 12.24
CA GLY A 808 -27.36 -6.14 12.93
C GLY A 808 -27.10 -6.41 14.40
N TRP A 809 -25.88 -6.86 14.73
CA TRP A 809 -25.47 -7.10 16.11
C TRP A 809 -25.51 -5.81 16.96
N ARG A 810 -24.97 -4.71 16.44
CA ARG A 810 -25.04 -3.39 17.09
C ARG A 810 -26.47 -2.93 17.32
N ARG A 811 -27.37 -3.11 16.34
CA ARG A 811 -28.79 -2.75 16.49
C ARG A 811 -29.44 -3.54 17.63
N ARG A 812 -29.21 -4.85 17.73
CA ARG A 812 -29.73 -5.68 18.83
C ARG A 812 -29.20 -5.23 20.20
N LEU A 813 -27.90 -4.95 20.29
CA LEU A 813 -27.24 -4.43 21.50
C LEU A 813 -27.85 -3.09 21.95
N ALA A 814 -28.01 -2.15 21.01
CA ALA A 814 -28.58 -0.84 21.29
C ALA A 814 -30.05 -0.91 21.74
N LEU A 815 -30.87 -1.74 21.08
CA LEU A 815 -32.26 -1.95 21.46
C LEU A 815 -32.38 -2.54 22.87
N LEU A 816 -31.55 -3.52 23.21
CA LEU A 816 -31.50 -4.09 24.56
C LEU A 816 -31.12 -3.02 25.61
N ALA A 817 -30.14 -2.18 25.31
CA ALA A 817 -29.70 -1.12 26.21
C ALA A 817 -30.80 -0.07 26.45
N GLN A 818 -31.54 0.30 25.41
CA GLN A 818 -32.69 1.21 25.50
C GLN A 818 -33.83 0.60 26.36
N ALA A 819 -34.12 -0.68 26.17
CA ALA A 819 -35.15 -1.37 26.96
C ALA A 819 -34.76 -1.51 28.45
N SER A 820 -33.45 -1.65 28.74
CA SER A 820 -32.93 -1.82 30.09
C SER A 820 -32.89 -0.51 30.89
N GLY A 821 -32.73 0.65 30.23
CA GLY A 821 -32.73 1.97 30.89
C GLY A 821 -34.11 2.59 31.10
N ALA A 822 -35.17 1.96 30.59
CA ALA A 822 -36.57 2.37 30.80
C ALA A 822 -37.25 1.64 31.97
N ARG A 823 -36.53 0.71 32.62
CA ARG A 823 -36.90 0.05 33.89
C ARG A 823 -36.05 0.62 35.00
#